data_AF-A0AA48L960-F1
#
_entry.id   AF-A0AA48L960-F1
#
_cell.length_a   1.000
_cell.length_b   1.000
_cell.length_c   1.000
_cell.angle_alpha   90.00
_cell.angle_beta   90.00
_cell.angle_gamma   90.00
#
_symmetry.space_group_name_H-M   'P 1'
#
loop_
_entity.id
_entity.type
_entity.pdbx_description
1 polymer ?
#
loop_
_entity_poly.entity_id
_entity_poly.type
_entity_poly.pdbx_seq_one_letter_code
_entity_poly.pdbx_strand_id
1 'polypeptide(L)'
;MSLPLLDARSRVHGPRKIARTDPGPGDAAEVTRRAENDSALPTAAELFVPSLPGVPNMADHPTHPLNLYAGELPSYPGENAGGGEGPTGKDARIFFMMAKARRNAGKQRVIFWFNGGPGCSSFDGSLMEVGPFRTVPSTQTESGQTEIKLVEGGWEEYATMVFIDQPPGTGFSYVPTDGYLHELDEASAHLVHFMGNFYKVFPELAGQETYLAGESFAGQYIPYFADALLKTKELPQLDLKGIAIGNGWIDPLRQYPAYQEFAYKKELIVKGSAAGKALDEAMEKCNKTLAEFTDPLKTPINIAVCEKVMNKVTDPFVKELNGQKVCMNIYDVRKTDDFPQCGMGWPPDLSDVYKFLRRPDVVTALHATMHETAWVECDGRVGGELRNHRSPASVHLIPGLLEAGLKVLMFAGVEDLICNNVGIENTIDAMTWSGGTGFGNATALPWRVNGTHAGEWTEVRNLTYARVAEASHMVGFDVPHVTNDMIMRFMDVDINLLPGMTGGWSSEVGDHERPAVRFGAVKEDSGLPLLKGGTGDWEAWYNAVSAVVILCILGGIVGCYLYFRRRRLRRQGRVALGLPTQRDSEERVPLAAAGDYEMQDSYPPRRDKGKGRAMIRDSEESERGQSVFALGDEDEDSKDRSHA
;
A
#
# COMPACT_ATOMS: atom_id res chain seq x y z
N MET A 1 10.07 -19.51 26.95
CA MET A 1 9.29 -20.73 27.24
C MET A 1 8.13 -20.83 26.24
N SER A 2 7.32 -21.89 26.26
CA SER A 2 5.97 -21.78 25.68
C SER A 2 5.20 -20.74 26.50
N LEU A 3 4.75 -19.65 25.87
CA LEU A 3 3.96 -18.62 26.55
C LEU A 3 2.56 -19.20 26.87
N PRO A 4 2.00 -18.91 28.06
CA PRO A 4 0.79 -19.57 28.52
C PRO A 4 -0.47 -18.99 27.86
N LEU A 5 -1.22 -19.83 27.15
CA LEU A 5 -2.62 -19.59 26.83
C LEU A 5 -3.42 -19.42 28.15
N LEU A 6 -4.07 -18.27 28.32
CA LEU A 6 -4.90 -17.98 29.49
C LEU A 6 -6.32 -18.54 29.30
N ASP A 7 -6.61 -19.68 29.95
CA ASP A 7 -7.96 -20.29 30.04
C ASP A 7 -8.91 -19.38 30.85
N ALA A 8 -9.52 -18.41 30.17
CA ALA A 8 -10.46 -17.45 30.74
C ALA A 8 -11.84 -18.08 30.98
N ARG A 9 -11.95 -18.93 32.00
CA ARG A 9 -13.21 -19.56 32.43
C ARG A 9 -14.25 -18.56 32.96
N SER A 10 -14.97 -17.94 32.04
CA SER A 10 -16.17 -17.15 32.34
C SER A 10 -17.23 -17.99 33.05
N ARG A 11 -17.92 -17.41 34.03
CA ARG A 11 -19.00 -18.09 34.76
C ARG A 11 -20.29 -18.02 33.95
N VAL A 12 -20.85 -19.19 33.64
CA VAL A 12 -22.13 -19.30 32.93
C VAL A 12 -23.25 -18.56 33.69
N HIS A 13 -23.96 -17.68 32.98
CA HIS A 13 -25.31 -17.26 33.33
C HIS A 13 -26.27 -17.75 32.25
N GLY A 14 -27.42 -18.27 32.68
CA GLY A 14 -28.35 -18.99 31.80
C GLY A 14 -29.04 -18.08 30.77
N PRO A 15 -29.47 -18.63 29.62
CA PRO A 15 -30.01 -17.85 28.52
C PRO A 15 -31.38 -17.24 28.87
N ARG A 16 -31.49 -15.91 28.74
CA ARG A 16 -32.79 -15.27 28.52
C ARG A 16 -33.20 -15.51 27.07
N LYS A 17 -34.40 -16.09 26.86
CA LYS A 17 -35.00 -16.17 25.52
C LYS A 17 -35.31 -14.77 25.01
N ILE A 18 -34.64 -14.35 23.94
CA ILE A 18 -35.12 -13.29 23.06
C ILE A 18 -35.93 -13.98 21.97
N ALA A 19 -37.15 -13.50 21.69
CA ALA A 19 -37.96 -14.03 20.61
C ALA A 19 -37.40 -13.55 19.27
N ARG A 20 -37.25 -14.44 18.29
CA ARG A 20 -37.09 -14.03 16.89
C ARG A 20 -38.41 -13.46 16.41
N THR A 21 -38.43 -12.19 16.08
CA THR A 21 -39.40 -11.61 15.14
C THR A 21 -38.81 -11.73 13.75
N ASP A 22 -39.58 -12.24 12.78
CA ASP A 22 -39.14 -12.28 11.39
C ASP A 22 -38.96 -10.84 10.85
N PRO A 23 -37.94 -10.60 10.00
CA PRO A 23 -37.67 -9.27 9.45
C PRO A 23 -38.86 -8.77 8.62
N GLY A 24 -39.15 -7.48 8.76
CA GLY A 24 -40.21 -6.83 7.99
C GLY A 24 -39.80 -6.62 6.52
N PRO A 25 -40.75 -6.31 5.62
CA PRO A 25 -40.45 -6.00 4.23
C PRO A 25 -39.59 -4.72 4.05
N GLY A 26 -39.37 -3.94 5.12
CA GLY A 26 -38.38 -2.86 5.15
C GLY A 26 -36.94 -3.37 5.25
N ASP A 27 -36.67 -4.32 6.15
CA ASP A 27 -35.32 -4.87 6.39
C ASP A 27 -34.75 -5.52 5.12
N ALA A 28 -35.58 -6.27 4.39
CA ALA A 28 -35.20 -6.86 3.11
C ALA A 28 -34.76 -5.80 2.08
N ALA A 29 -35.41 -4.63 2.07
CA ALA A 29 -35.06 -3.50 1.20
C ALA A 29 -33.90 -2.64 1.72
N GLU A 30 -33.36 -2.93 2.90
CA GLU A 30 -32.14 -2.34 3.45
C GLU A 30 -30.94 -3.28 3.29
N VAL A 31 -31.14 -4.59 3.52
CA VAL A 31 -30.18 -5.65 3.16
C VAL A 31 -29.90 -5.65 1.66
N THR A 32 -30.94 -5.55 0.82
CA THR A 32 -30.75 -5.45 -0.65
C THR A 32 -30.00 -4.18 -1.02
N ARG A 33 -30.26 -3.04 -0.37
CA ARG A 33 -29.51 -1.80 -0.65
C ARG A 33 -28.06 -1.87 -0.18
N ARG A 34 -27.75 -2.52 0.94
CA ARG A 34 -26.35 -2.82 1.32
C ARG A 34 -25.65 -3.68 0.26
N ALA A 35 -26.29 -4.76 -0.18
CA ALA A 35 -25.76 -5.63 -1.23
C ALA A 35 -25.60 -4.96 -2.60
N GLU A 36 -26.50 -4.04 -2.97
CA GLU A 36 -26.36 -3.23 -4.19
C GLU A 36 -25.21 -2.21 -4.07
N ASN A 37 -25.07 -1.54 -2.92
CA ASN A 37 -23.99 -0.57 -2.69
C ASN A 37 -22.61 -1.24 -2.64
N ASP A 38 -22.53 -2.47 -2.11
CA ASP A 38 -21.30 -3.28 -2.06
C ASP A 38 -20.76 -3.68 -3.43
N SER A 39 -21.55 -3.53 -4.50
CA SER A 39 -21.08 -3.75 -5.89
C SER A 39 -20.35 -2.55 -6.51
N ALA A 40 -20.44 -1.37 -5.91
CA ALA A 40 -19.87 -0.13 -6.42
C ALA A 40 -18.65 0.30 -5.60
N LEU A 41 -17.53 0.56 -6.27
CA LEU A 41 -16.36 1.15 -5.61
C LEU A 41 -16.64 2.64 -5.29
N PRO A 42 -16.30 3.12 -4.08
CA PRO A 42 -16.47 4.51 -3.71
C PRO A 42 -15.58 5.42 -4.57
N THR A 43 -16.01 6.66 -4.80
CA THR A 43 -15.20 7.65 -5.52
C THR A 43 -14.09 8.22 -4.64
N ALA A 44 -13.02 8.72 -5.27
CA ALA A 44 -11.95 9.45 -4.59
C ALA A 44 -12.45 10.68 -3.80
N ALA A 45 -13.63 11.22 -4.12
CA ALA A 45 -14.23 12.33 -3.38
C ALA A 45 -14.94 11.87 -2.09
N GLU A 46 -15.52 10.67 -2.07
CA GLU A 46 -16.14 10.08 -0.88
C GLU A 46 -15.09 9.61 0.13
N LEU A 47 -13.94 9.12 -0.36
CA LEU A 47 -12.79 8.72 0.48
C LEU A 47 -11.92 9.89 0.96
N PHE A 48 -12.24 11.15 0.59
CA PHE A 48 -11.42 12.30 0.98
C PHE A 48 -11.56 12.62 2.47
N VAL A 49 -10.44 12.92 3.13
CA VAL A 49 -10.40 13.31 4.55
C VAL A 49 -9.95 14.78 4.63
N PRO A 50 -10.88 15.74 4.81
CA PRO A 50 -10.55 17.17 4.81
C PRO A 50 -9.83 17.63 6.08
N SER A 51 -10.09 16.96 7.20
CA SER A 51 -9.65 17.34 8.53
C SER A 51 -9.62 16.16 9.50
N LEU A 52 -8.78 16.27 10.52
CA LEU A 52 -8.69 15.37 11.67
C LEU A 52 -8.52 16.21 12.95
N PRO A 53 -8.84 15.69 14.15
CA PRO A 53 -8.67 16.45 15.39
C PRO A 53 -7.22 16.91 15.59
N GLY A 54 -7.02 18.22 15.74
CA GLY A 54 -5.72 18.89 15.75
C GLY A 54 -5.28 19.49 14.40
N VAL A 55 -5.81 19.01 13.27
CA VAL A 55 -5.50 19.51 11.91
C VAL A 55 -6.81 19.81 11.14
N PRO A 56 -7.44 20.98 11.36
CA PRO A 56 -8.80 21.26 10.89
C PRO A 56 -8.93 21.59 9.39
N ASN A 57 -7.82 21.86 8.69
CA ASN A 57 -7.80 22.09 7.23
C ASN A 57 -6.49 21.49 6.68
N MET A 58 -6.49 20.25 6.18
CA MET A 58 -5.25 19.60 5.73
C MET A 58 -4.77 20.11 4.37
N ALA A 59 -5.65 20.20 3.36
CA ALA A 59 -5.26 20.59 2.00
C ALA A 59 -4.69 22.02 1.92
N ASP A 60 -5.27 22.95 2.68
CA ASP A 60 -4.86 24.37 2.74
C ASP A 60 -3.93 24.68 3.94
N HIS A 61 -3.33 23.67 4.58
CA HIS A 61 -2.51 23.89 5.77
C HIS A 61 -1.29 24.77 5.44
N PRO A 62 -1.07 25.91 6.14
CA PRO A 62 -0.26 27.04 5.64
C PRO A 62 1.24 26.74 5.47
N THR A 63 1.74 25.64 6.03
CA THR A 63 3.14 25.21 5.93
C THR A 63 3.31 23.75 5.51
N HIS A 64 2.25 22.93 5.59
CA HIS A 64 2.29 21.49 5.30
C HIS A 64 1.01 21.06 4.55
N PRO A 65 0.70 21.63 3.37
CA PRO A 65 -0.53 21.30 2.64
C PRO A 65 -0.53 19.82 2.25
N LEU A 66 -1.57 19.09 2.67
CA LEU A 66 -1.65 17.64 2.56
C LEU A 66 -3.03 17.20 2.07
N ASN A 67 -3.07 16.38 1.01
CA ASN A 67 -4.31 15.76 0.55
C ASN A 67 -4.36 14.32 1.08
N LEU A 68 -5.24 14.09 2.05
CA LEU A 68 -5.43 12.80 2.72
C LEU A 68 -6.71 12.11 2.20
N TYR A 69 -6.63 10.80 2.00
CA TYR A 69 -7.76 9.94 1.63
C TYR A 69 -7.70 8.68 2.49
N ALA A 70 -8.85 8.14 2.90
CA ALA A 70 -8.89 6.94 3.74
C ALA A 70 -10.19 6.15 3.52
N GLY A 71 -10.19 4.88 3.91
CA GLY A 71 -11.37 4.02 3.89
C GLY A 71 -11.08 2.59 3.45
N GLU A 72 -12.14 1.82 3.23
CA GLU A 72 -12.11 0.39 2.99
C GLU A 72 -12.45 0.05 1.52
N LEU A 73 -11.65 -0.81 0.89
CA LEU A 73 -11.95 -1.36 -0.45
C LEU A 73 -12.06 -2.90 -0.40
N PRO A 74 -12.95 -3.52 -1.21
CA PRO A 74 -13.02 -4.97 -1.35
C PRO A 74 -11.67 -5.58 -1.75
N SER A 75 -11.27 -6.64 -1.05
CA SER A 75 -9.98 -7.32 -1.26
C SER A 75 -10.11 -8.78 -1.73
N TYR A 76 -11.29 -9.40 -1.62
CA TYR A 76 -11.45 -10.82 -1.96
C TYR A 76 -11.34 -11.08 -3.47
N PRO A 77 -10.33 -11.83 -3.95
CA PRO A 77 -10.16 -12.13 -5.38
C PRO A 77 -11.09 -13.26 -5.86
N GLY A 78 -11.65 -14.04 -4.93
CA GLY A 78 -12.37 -15.27 -5.21
C GLY A 78 -11.57 -16.55 -4.91
N GLU A 79 -12.28 -17.60 -4.53
CA GLU A 79 -11.76 -18.93 -4.13
C GLU A 79 -10.83 -19.54 -5.19
N ASN A 80 -11.20 -19.46 -6.47
CA ASN A 80 -10.39 -19.94 -7.60
C ASN A 80 -9.24 -18.98 -8.03
N ALA A 81 -9.05 -17.86 -7.33
CA ALA A 81 -8.06 -16.83 -7.61
C ALA A 81 -7.12 -16.55 -6.42
N GLY A 82 -7.04 -17.49 -5.47
CA GLY A 82 -6.13 -17.41 -4.31
C GLY A 82 -6.75 -16.77 -3.06
N GLY A 83 -8.05 -16.47 -3.04
CA GLY A 83 -8.71 -15.89 -1.85
C GLY A 83 -8.89 -16.84 -0.65
N GLY A 84 -8.38 -18.07 -0.73
CA GLY A 84 -8.62 -19.13 0.25
C GLY A 84 -9.89 -19.95 -0.03
N GLU A 85 -9.96 -21.12 0.62
CA GLU A 85 -11.06 -22.09 0.50
C GLU A 85 -12.15 -21.85 1.57
N GLY A 86 -13.40 -22.21 1.28
CA GLY A 86 -14.47 -22.19 2.29
C GLY A 86 -14.81 -20.76 2.74
N PRO A 87 -14.77 -20.41 4.04
CA PRO A 87 -15.03 -19.05 4.52
C PRO A 87 -13.84 -18.09 4.35
N THR A 88 -12.62 -18.61 4.17
CA THR A 88 -11.39 -17.79 4.10
C THR A 88 -11.51 -16.70 3.04
N GLY A 89 -11.11 -15.47 3.42
CA GLY A 89 -11.11 -14.28 2.59
C GLY A 89 -12.48 -13.70 2.21
N LYS A 90 -13.59 -14.42 2.42
CA LYS A 90 -14.91 -13.96 1.95
C LYS A 90 -15.33 -12.68 2.67
N ASP A 91 -15.91 -11.76 1.89
CA ASP A 91 -16.31 -10.40 2.27
C ASP A 91 -15.19 -9.50 2.84
N ALA A 92 -13.93 -9.93 2.75
CA ALA A 92 -12.78 -9.21 3.31
C ALA A 92 -12.52 -7.87 2.61
N ARG A 93 -12.27 -6.84 3.42
CA ARG A 93 -11.89 -5.50 2.96
C ARG A 93 -10.54 -5.11 3.55
N ILE A 94 -9.77 -4.40 2.74
CA ILE A 94 -8.52 -3.78 3.18
C ILE A 94 -8.77 -2.28 3.34
N PHE A 95 -8.51 -1.79 4.55
CA PHE A 95 -8.45 -0.39 4.91
C PHE A 95 -7.11 0.19 4.45
N PHE A 96 -7.14 1.42 3.96
CA PHE A 96 -5.93 2.19 3.68
C PHE A 96 -6.06 3.64 4.15
N MET A 97 -4.91 4.28 4.41
CA MET A 97 -4.79 5.72 4.48
C MET A 97 -3.72 6.19 3.49
N MET A 98 -4.11 7.05 2.53
CA MET A 98 -3.23 7.64 1.53
C MET A 98 -2.96 9.11 1.82
N ALA A 99 -1.67 9.45 1.92
CA ALA A 99 -1.13 10.81 1.96
C ALA A 99 -0.46 11.12 0.62
N LYS A 100 -1.05 12.01 -0.20
CA LYS A 100 -0.45 12.39 -1.51
C LYS A 100 0.81 13.23 -1.33
N ALA A 101 1.76 13.05 -2.25
CA ALA A 101 3.05 13.74 -2.26
C ALA A 101 2.91 15.27 -2.10
N ARG A 102 3.55 15.84 -1.07
CA ARG A 102 3.51 17.29 -0.76
C ARG A 102 4.34 18.12 -1.73
N ARG A 103 5.42 17.57 -2.30
CA ARG A 103 6.33 18.27 -3.22
C ARG A 103 6.53 17.44 -4.50
N ASN A 104 6.63 18.12 -5.65
CA ASN A 104 6.91 17.47 -6.92
C ASN A 104 8.44 17.37 -7.13
N ALA A 105 8.94 16.14 -7.29
CA ALA A 105 10.35 15.81 -7.54
C ALA A 105 10.56 15.13 -8.91
N GLY A 106 9.96 15.72 -9.95
CA GLY A 106 10.05 15.27 -11.34
C GLY A 106 9.16 14.06 -11.62
N LYS A 107 9.64 12.86 -11.29
CA LYS A 107 8.83 11.63 -11.37
C LYS A 107 7.86 11.55 -10.20
N GLN A 108 6.60 11.23 -10.48
CA GLN A 108 5.63 10.88 -9.46
C GLN A 108 5.85 9.42 -9.02
N ARG A 109 5.69 9.17 -7.71
CA ARG A 109 6.07 7.94 -7.03
C ARG A 109 4.97 7.56 -6.03
N VAL A 110 4.70 6.26 -5.88
CA VAL A 110 3.78 5.71 -4.88
C VAL A 110 4.54 4.69 -4.03
N ILE A 111 4.42 4.80 -2.71
CA ILE A 111 4.96 3.83 -1.75
C ILE A 111 3.78 3.21 -1.00
N PHE A 112 3.59 1.91 -1.13
CA PHE A 112 2.68 1.15 -0.26
C PHE A 112 3.45 0.71 0.99
N TRP A 113 2.97 1.11 2.18
CA TRP A 113 3.61 0.82 3.46
C TRP A 113 2.86 -0.27 4.25
N PHE A 114 3.63 -1.19 4.82
CA PHE A 114 3.15 -2.32 5.63
C PHE A 114 3.94 -2.43 6.96
N ASN A 115 3.30 -2.26 8.12
CA ASN A 115 3.87 -2.76 9.38
C ASN A 115 3.69 -4.30 9.47
N GLY A 116 4.31 -4.92 10.48
CA GLY A 116 4.49 -6.38 10.54
C GLY A 116 3.50 -7.16 11.42
N GLY A 117 4.00 -7.61 12.59
CA GLY A 117 3.28 -8.49 13.51
C GLY A 117 3.66 -9.98 13.38
N PRO A 118 2.86 -10.86 12.73
CA PRO A 118 1.73 -10.56 11.85
C PRO A 118 0.53 -9.94 12.56
N GLY A 119 -0.24 -9.14 11.83
CA GLY A 119 -1.49 -8.57 12.31
C GLY A 119 -1.43 -7.13 12.83
N CYS A 120 -0.29 -6.44 12.67
CA CYS A 120 -0.10 -5.06 13.15
C CYS A 120 -0.47 -3.99 12.11
N SER A 121 -1.12 -2.93 12.58
CA SER A 121 -1.72 -1.83 11.85
C SER A 121 -0.68 -0.90 11.23
N SER A 122 -0.82 -0.57 9.94
CA SER A 122 0.08 0.36 9.25
C SER A 122 -0.11 1.82 9.66
N PHE A 123 -1.07 2.08 10.56
CA PHE A 123 -1.16 3.36 11.25
C PHE A 123 0.06 3.68 12.11
N ASP A 124 0.79 2.69 12.62
CA ASP A 124 2.03 2.92 13.38
C ASP A 124 3.08 3.61 12.50
N GLY A 125 3.28 3.07 11.30
CA GLY A 125 4.00 3.71 10.20
C GLY A 125 3.56 5.15 9.93
N SER A 126 2.25 5.42 10.02
CA SER A 126 1.66 6.71 9.64
C SER A 126 1.65 7.79 10.75
N LEU A 127 1.54 7.37 12.02
CA LEU A 127 1.33 8.23 13.20
C LEU A 127 2.54 8.27 14.15
N MET A 128 3.51 7.38 13.99
CA MET A 128 4.70 7.27 14.86
C MET A 128 6.02 7.24 14.08
N GLU A 129 6.02 6.77 12.83
CA GLU A 129 7.25 6.55 12.05
C GLU A 129 7.40 7.44 10.79
N VAL A 130 7.16 6.87 9.60
CA VAL A 130 7.51 7.45 8.29
C VAL A 130 6.43 8.39 7.75
N GLY A 131 5.25 8.44 8.36
CA GLY A 131 4.14 9.29 7.95
C GLY A 131 4.18 10.73 8.49
N PRO A 132 3.29 11.60 7.96
CA PRO A 132 3.25 13.03 8.24
C PRO A 132 2.79 13.41 9.65
N PHE A 133 2.22 12.46 10.40
CA PHE A 133 1.52 12.75 11.65
C PHE A 133 2.31 12.33 12.88
N ARG A 134 2.08 13.04 13.99
CA ARG A 134 2.38 12.58 15.36
C ARG A 134 1.23 12.94 16.28
N THR A 135 1.03 12.15 17.33
CA THR A 135 0.02 12.44 18.36
C THR A 135 0.39 13.68 19.19
N VAL A 136 -0.64 14.29 19.79
CA VAL A 136 -0.55 15.35 20.78
C VAL A 136 -1.34 14.89 22.01
N PRO A 137 -0.68 14.61 23.16
CA PRO A 137 -1.35 14.12 24.35
C PRO A 137 -2.45 15.06 24.83
N SER A 138 -3.54 14.50 25.37
CA SER A 138 -4.72 15.27 25.83
C SER A 138 -4.44 16.34 26.90
N THR A 139 -3.26 16.29 27.54
CA THR A 139 -2.76 17.28 28.50
C THR A 139 -2.14 18.52 27.86
N GLN A 140 -1.93 18.51 26.53
CA GLN A 140 -1.34 19.59 25.73
C GLN A 140 -2.35 20.23 24.75
N THR A 141 -3.55 19.66 24.63
CA THR A 141 -4.63 20.08 23.73
C THR A 141 -5.68 20.92 24.46
N GLU A 142 -6.18 22.00 23.83
CA GLU A 142 -7.27 22.82 24.42
C GLU A 142 -8.60 22.05 24.55
N SER A 143 -8.82 21.02 23.73
CA SER A 143 -10.00 20.14 23.78
C SER A 143 -10.02 19.17 24.98
N GLY A 144 -8.89 18.96 25.64
CA GLY A 144 -8.72 17.91 26.64
C GLY A 144 -8.79 16.48 26.10
N GLN A 145 -8.58 16.28 24.79
CA GLN A 145 -8.62 14.98 24.10
C GLN A 145 -7.36 14.81 23.25
N THR A 146 -6.86 13.57 23.10
CA THR A 146 -5.69 13.33 22.25
C THR A 146 -6.00 13.69 20.79
N GLU A 147 -5.10 14.45 20.17
CA GLU A 147 -5.18 14.98 18.80
C GLU A 147 -3.94 14.57 18.00
N ILE A 148 -3.81 15.02 16.75
CA ILE A 148 -2.59 14.88 15.94
C ILE A 148 -2.08 16.24 15.43
N LYS A 149 -0.79 16.27 15.10
CA LYS A 149 -0.08 17.39 14.44
C LYS A 149 0.66 16.87 13.22
N LEU A 150 0.93 17.76 12.26
CA LEU A 150 1.84 17.50 11.13
C LEU A 150 3.30 17.70 11.55
N VAL A 151 4.22 16.96 10.94
CA VAL A 151 5.68 17.07 11.13
C VAL A 151 6.44 17.04 9.79
N GLU A 152 7.56 17.75 9.69
CA GLU A 152 8.47 17.67 8.53
C GLU A 152 9.29 16.38 8.53
N GLY A 153 9.61 15.87 7.33
CA GLY A 153 10.50 14.72 7.16
C GLY A 153 9.82 13.35 7.14
N GLY A 154 8.48 13.29 7.13
CA GLY A 154 7.77 12.11 6.67
C GLY A 154 8.06 11.83 5.19
N TRP A 155 7.81 10.60 4.74
CA TRP A 155 8.12 10.15 3.38
C TRP A 155 7.14 10.73 2.34
N GLU A 156 5.99 11.25 2.77
CA GLU A 156 5.00 11.92 1.93
C GLU A 156 5.48 13.28 1.38
N GLU A 157 6.65 13.76 1.83
CA GLU A 157 7.30 14.94 1.27
C GLU A 157 7.55 14.82 -0.25
N TYR A 158 7.91 13.62 -0.73
CA TYR A 158 8.38 13.40 -2.11
C TYR A 158 7.76 12.19 -2.83
N ALA A 159 6.90 11.42 -2.17
CA ALA A 159 6.14 10.31 -2.74
C ALA A 159 4.71 10.30 -2.18
N THR A 160 3.78 9.65 -2.87
CA THR A 160 2.46 9.36 -2.31
C THR A 160 2.55 8.13 -1.42
N MET A 161 2.35 8.30 -0.12
CA MET A 161 2.36 7.20 0.85
C MET A 161 0.96 6.58 0.94
N VAL A 162 0.87 5.25 0.90
CA VAL A 162 -0.36 4.49 1.10
C VAL A 162 -0.13 3.46 2.20
N PHE A 163 -0.56 3.78 3.41
CA PHE A 163 -0.49 2.89 4.57
C PHE A 163 -1.63 1.87 4.46
N ILE A 164 -1.31 0.57 4.47
CA ILE A 164 -2.27 -0.52 4.29
C ILE A 164 -2.35 -1.39 5.54
N ASP A 165 -3.53 -1.48 6.14
CA ASP A 165 -3.79 -2.46 7.20
C ASP A 165 -4.04 -3.83 6.58
N GLN A 166 -3.13 -4.78 6.78
CA GLN A 166 -3.25 -6.13 6.22
C GLN A 166 -2.50 -7.17 7.08
N PRO A 167 -2.88 -8.47 7.04
CA PRO A 167 -4.02 -9.06 6.34
C PRO A 167 -5.40 -8.54 6.81
N PRO A 168 -6.50 -8.88 6.12
CA PRO A 168 -7.85 -8.57 6.60
C PRO A 168 -8.07 -9.05 8.05
N GLY A 169 -8.65 -8.18 8.89
CA GLY A 169 -8.70 -8.33 10.35
C GLY A 169 -7.65 -7.51 11.12
N THR A 170 -6.70 -6.88 10.45
CA THR A 170 -5.70 -5.97 11.05
C THR A 170 -6.23 -4.53 11.15
N GLY A 171 -5.97 -3.84 12.27
CA GLY A 171 -6.22 -2.40 12.41
C GLY A 171 -7.69 -2.00 12.22
N PHE A 172 -8.01 -1.42 11.05
CA PHE A 172 -9.39 -1.15 10.60
C PHE A 172 -9.89 -2.08 9.48
N SER A 173 -9.05 -2.95 8.92
CA SER A 173 -9.42 -3.86 7.82
C SER A 173 -10.40 -4.95 8.25
N TYR A 174 -11.55 -5.03 7.59
CA TYR A 174 -12.62 -5.96 7.92
C TYR A 174 -12.44 -7.38 7.36
N VAL A 175 -12.77 -8.40 8.17
CA VAL A 175 -13.03 -9.77 7.74
C VAL A 175 -14.02 -10.45 8.71
N PRO A 176 -14.87 -11.40 8.25
CA PRO A 176 -15.64 -12.27 9.14
C PRO A 176 -14.75 -13.08 10.10
N THR A 177 -15.28 -13.43 11.28
CA THR A 177 -14.52 -14.11 12.37
C THR A 177 -13.94 -15.47 11.95
N ASP A 178 -14.51 -16.12 10.94
CA ASP A 178 -14.06 -17.39 10.35
C ASP A 178 -13.36 -17.21 8.98
N GLY A 179 -13.16 -15.96 8.53
CA GLY A 179 -12.59 -15.62 7.22
C GLY A 179 -11.10 -15.23 7.22
N TYR A 180 -10.41 -15.24 8.37
CA TYR A 180 -8.98 -14.90 8.46
C TYR A 180 -8.11 -15.73 7.49
N LEU A 181 -7.07 -15.11 6.92
CA LEU A 181 -6.16 -15.76 5.97
C LEU A 181 -5.13 -16.67 6.67
N HIS A 182 -4.65 -17.69 5.96
CA HIS A 182 -3.78 -18.74 6.51
C HIS A 182 -2.38 -18.80 5.88
N GLU A 183 -2.19 -18.25 4.68
CA GLU A 183 -0.91 -18.25 3.94
C GLU A 183 -0.54 -16.87 3.35
N LEU A 184 0.76 -16.66 3.06
CA LEU A 184 1.24 -15.47 2.36
C LEU A 184 0.75 -15.38 0.91
N ASP A 185 0.54 -16.51 0.23
CA ASP A 185 -0.06 -16.54 -1.11
C ASP A 185 -1.49 -15.95 -1.12
N GLU A 186 -2.26 -16.25 -0.07
CA GLU A 186 -3.63 -15.76 0.11
C GLU A 186 -3.63 -14.25 0.38
N ALA A 187 -2.76 -13.77 1.28
CA ALA A 187 -2.55 -12.35 1.53
C ALA A 187 -2.09 -11.59 0.27
N SER A 188 -1.24 -12.22 -0.56
CA SER A 188 -0.76 -11.66 -1.82
C SER A 188 -1.88 -11.49 -2.84
N ALA A 189 -2.74 -12.49 -3.00
CA ALA A 189 -3.89 -12.42 -3.89
C ALA A 189 -4.89 -11.33 -3.45
N HIS A 190 -5.10 -11.18 -2.13
CA HIS A 190 -5.90 -10.10 -1.57
C HIS A 190 -5.32 -8.71 -1.83
N LEU A 191 -4.00 -8.52 -1.69
CA LEU A 191 -3.37 -7.23 -2.02
C LEU A 191 -3.47 -6.91 -3.52
N VAL A 192 -3.21 -7.89 -4.41
CA VAL A 192 -3.33 -7.69 -5.86
C VAL A 192 -4.73 -7.22 -6.23
N HIS A 193 -5.78 -7.83 -5.67
CA HIS A 193 -7.16 -7.45 -5.92
C HIS A 193 -7.52 -6.09 -5.31
N PHE A 194 -7.08 -5.82 -4.06
CA PHE A 194 -7.22 -4.49 -3.45
C PHE A 194 -6.56 -3.41 -4.31
N MET A 195 -5.33 -3.61 -4.79
CA MET A 195 -4.64 -2.66 -5.67
C MET A 195 -5.39 -2.51 -7.01
N GLY A 196 -5.95 -3.61 -7.54
CA GLY A 196 -6.84 -3.60 -8.70
C GLY A 196 -8.10 -2.76 -8.51
N ASN A 197 -8.61 -2.62 -7.28
CA ASN A 197 -9.71 -1.73 -6.94
C ASN A 197 -9.24 -0.30 -6.65
N PHE A 198 -8.13 -0.13 -5.93
CA PHE A 198 -7.50 1.15 -5.61
C PHE A 198 -7.18 1.97 -6.87
N TYR A 199 -6.58 1.37 -7.91
CA TYR A 199 -6.28 2.08 -9.17
C TYR A 199 -7.52 2.36 -10.04
N LYS A 200 -8.70 1.78 -9.74
CA LYS A 200 -9.98 2.22 -10.36
C LYS A 200 -10.51 3.49 -9.68
N VAL A 201 -10.25 3.65 -8.39
CA VAL A 201 -10.64 4.84 -7.60
C VAL A 201 -9.66 6.00 -7.80
N PHE A 202 -8.36 5.70 -7.88
CA PHE A 202 -7.27 6.67 -8.09
C PHE A 202 -6.50 6.39 -9.40
N PRO A 203 -7.14 6.52 -10.57
CA PRO A 203 -6.52 6.22 -11.86
C PRO A 203 -5.36 7.15 -12.22
N GLU A 204 -5.21 8.30 -11.56
CA GLU A 204 -4.05 9.18 -11.71
C GLU A 204 -2.75 8.62 -11.10
N LEU A 205 -2.85 7.56 -10.31
CA LEU A 205 -1.71 6.85 -9.71
C LEU A 205 -1.24 5.65 -10.54
N ALA A 206 -2.03 5.19 -11.52
CA ALA A 206 -1.62 4.14 -12.45
C ALA A 206 -0.46 4.63 -13.33
N GLY A 207 0.56 3.80 -13.54
CA GLY A 207 1.77 4.16 -14.29
C GLY A 207 2.77 5.04 -13.54
N GLN A 208 2.56 5.34 -12.25
CA GLN A 208 3.58 5.97 -11.41
C GLN A 208 4.60 4.94 -10.90
N GLU A 209 5.83 5.39 -10.64
CA GLU A 209 6.88 4.50 -10.10
C GLU A 209 6.46 4.00 -8.71
N THR A 210 6.17 2.70 -8.63
CA THR A 210 5.59 2.09 -7.44
C THR A 210 6.68 1.34 -6.67
N TYR A 211 6.64 1.48 -5.35
CA TYR A 211 7.53 0.80 -4.42
C TYR A 211 6.70 0.17 -3.30
N LEU A 212 7.14 -0.99 -2.79
CA LEU A 212 6.62 -1.55 -1.54
C LEU A 212 7.61 -1.25 -0.41
N ALA A 213 7.14 -0.79 0.73
CA ALA A 213 7.96 -0.51 1.90
C ALA A 213 7.32 -1.04 3.17
N GLY A 214 8.10 -1.24 4.22
CA GLY A 214 7.57 -1.69 5.51
C GLY A 214 8.64 -2.29 6.40
N GLU A 215 8.21 -2.84 7.53
CA GLU A 215 9.10 -3.34 8.57
C GLU A 215 8.68 -4.67 9.21
N SER A 216 9.60 -5.27 9.98
CA SER A 216 9.30 -6.43 10.84
C SER A 216 8.82 -7.64 10.02
N PHE A 217 7.65 -8.22 10.34
CA PHE A 217 7.05 -9.30 9.55
C PHE A 217 6.71 -8.90 8.09
N ALA A 218 6.74 -7.60 7.73
CA ALA A 218 6.70 -7.21 6.32
C ALA A 218 7.92 -7.65 5.52
N GLY A 219 9.01 -8.09 6.18
CA GLY A 219 10.07 -8.88 5.56
C GLY A 219 9.58 -10.19 4.93
N GLN A 220 8.46 -10.76 5.42
CA GLN A 220 7.77 -11.87 4.77
C GLN A 220 6.78 -11.39 3.72
N TYR A 221 5.92 -10.41 4.04
CA TYR A 221 4.89 -9.91 3.13
C TYR A 221 5.48 -9.34 1.83
N ILE A 222 6.45 -8.43 1.92
CA ILE A 222 6.88 -7.58 0.80
C ILE A 222 7.49 -8.38 -0.37
N PRO A 223 8.35 -9.41 -0.17
CA PRO A 223 8.83 -10.22 -1.28
C PRO A 223 7.74 -11.04 -1.96
N TYR A 224 6.79 -11.59 -1.20
CA TYR A 224 5.62 -12.31 -1.73
C TYR A 224 4.71 -11.38 -2.55
N PHE A 225 4.42 -10.19 -2.01
CA PHE A 225 3.65 -9.16 -2.69
C PHE A 225 4.32 -8.70 -3.98
N ALA A 226 5.63 -8.44 -3.97
CA ALA A 226 6.38 -8.06 -5.17
C ALA A 226 6.38 -9.17 -6.23
N ASP A 227 6.56 -10.43 -5.83
CA ASP A 227 6.52 -11.58 -6.73
C ASP A 227 5.12 -11.76 -7.38
N ALA A 228 4.05 -11.65 -6.60
CA ALA A 228 2.68 -11.69 -7.11
C ALA A 228 2.36 -10.51 -8.05
N LEU A 229 2.82 -9.30 -7.72
CA LEU A 229 2.64 -8.10 -8.54
C LEU A 229 3.43 -8.14 -9.86
N LEU A 230 4.57 -8.85 -9.91
CA LEU A 230 5.30 -9.10 -11.16
C LEU A 230 4.67 -10.20 -12.03
N LYS A 231 3.86 -11.09 -11.44
CA LYS A 231 3.20 -12.22 -12.14
C LYS A 231 1.76 -11.93 -12.55
N THR A 232 1.07 -10.99 -11.90
CA THR A 232 -0.33 -10.67 -12.19
C THR A 232 -0.53 -10.03 -13.58
N LYS A 233 -1.75 -10.17 -14.10
CA LYS A 233 -2.24 -9.52 -15.33
C LYS A 233 -3.37 -8.53 -15.08
N GLU A 234 -3.80 -8.39 -13.82
CA GLU A 234 -4.86 -7.45 -13.41
C GLU A 234 -4.36 -6.00 -13.38
N LEU A 235 -3.05 -5.81 -13.23
CA LEU A 235 -2.39 -4.51 -13.07
C LEU A 235 -1.42 -4.19 -14.23
N PRO A 236 -1.85 -4.16 -15.50
CA PRO A 236 -0.97 -3.99 -16.67
C PRO A 236 -0.34 -2.58 -16.80
N GLN A 237 -0.62 -1.67 -15.86
CA GLN A 237 -0.04 -0.33 -15.77
C GLN A 237 0.76 -0.12 -14.47
N LEU A 238 1.01 -1.19 -13.70
CA LEU A 238 1.85 -1.11 -12.50
C LEU A 238 3.33 -1.06 -12.90
N ASP A 239 4.04 -0.05 -12.41
CA ASP A 239 5.48 0.12 -12.67
C ASP A 239 6.28 -0.07 -11.37
N LEU A 240 6.34 -1.32 -10.88
CA LEU A 240 7.02 -1.70 -9.65
C LEU A 240 8.55 -1.60 -9.82
N LYS A 241 9.17 -0.62 -9.14
CA LYS A 241 10.61 -0.31 -9.25
C LYS A 241 11.47 -0.97 -8.17
N GLY A 242 10.91 -1.27 -7.01
CA GLY A 242 11.68 -1.85 -5.92
C GLY A 242 10.93 -2.04 -4.62
N ILE A 243 11.63 -2.63 -3.67
CA ILE A 243 11.14 -2.94 -2.33
C ILE A 243 12.09 -2.41 -1.24
N ALA A 244 11.55 -1.95 -0.12
CA ALA A 244 12.30 -1.45 1.03
C ALA A 244 11.85 -2.16 2.32
N ILE A 245 12.76 -2.86 3.00
CA ILE A 245 12.46 -3.65 4.19
C ILE A 245 13.31 -3.16 5.37
N GLY A 246 12.65 -2.57 6.37
CA GLY A 246 13.25 -2.19 7.65
C GLY A 246 13.20 -3.32 8.66
N ASN A 247 14.30 -3.61 9.34
CA ASN A 247 14.36 -4.53 10.48
C ASN A 247 13.51 -5.80 10.27
N GLY A 248 13.66 -6.43 9.10
CA GLY A 248 12.71 -7.42 8.60
C GLY A 248 12.98 -8.83 9.09
N TRP A 249 11.92 -9.61 9.33
CA TRP A 249 11.99 -11.06 9.45
C TRP A 249 11.92 -11.68 8.05
N ILE A 250 13.02 -12.27 7.57
CA ILE A 250 13.24 -12.66 6.16
C ILE A 250 13.78 -14.10 6.06
N ASP A 251 14.90 -14.39 6.74
CA ASP A 251 15.59 -15.69 6.72
C ASP A 251 15.79 -16.25 8.14
N PRO A 252 14.90 -17.14 8.61
CA PRO A 252 15.02 -17.74 9.94
C PRO A 252 16.32 -18.53 10.12
N LEU A 253 16.90 -19.10 9.06
CA LEU A 253 18.14 -19.89 9.16
C LEU A 253 19.36 -19.01 9.50
N ARG A 254 19.31 -17.70 9.19
CA ARG A 254 20.39 -16.74 9.42
C ARG A 254 20.09 -15.82 10.60
N GLN A 255 18.83 -15.48 10.82
CA GLN A 255 18.39 -14.59 11.90
C GLN A 255 18.29 -15.30 13.26
N TYR A 256 17.89 -16.58 13.34
CA TYR A 256 17.90 -17.31 14.62
C TYR A 256 19.31 -17.46 15.23
N PRO A 257 20.38 -17.82 14.47
CA PRO A 257 21.76 -17.78 14.98
C PRO A 257 22.24 -16.38 15.38
N ALA A 258 21.81 -15.34 14.67
CA ALA A 258 22.25 -13.97 14.92
C ALA A 258 21.83 -13.45 16.31
N TYR A 259 20.77 -13.98 16.93
CA TYR A 259 20.46 -13.65 18.34
C TYR A 259 21.63 -13.95 19.28
N GLN A 260 22.35 -15.07 19.08
CA GLN A 260 23.54 -15.37 19.90
C GLN A 260 24.70 -14.44 19.54
N GLU A 261 24.96 -14.23 18.25
CA GLU A 261 26.07 -13.39 17.79
C GLU A 261 25.90 -11.95 18.27
N PHE A 262 24.73 -11.36 18.07
CA PHE A 262 24.36 -10.00 18.51
C PHE A 262 24.49 -9.85 20.03
N ALA A 263 23.98 -10.82 20.82
CA ALA A 263 24.06 -10.78 22.28
C ALA A 263 25.51 -10.80 22.82
N TYR A 264 26.45 -11.41 22.09
CA TYR A 264 27.88 -11.34 22.41
C TYR A 264 28.55 -10.09 21.84
N LYS A 265 28.21 -9.67 20.61
CA LYS A 265 28.74 -8.47 19.91
C LYS A 265 28.36 -7.15 20.59
N LYS A 266 27.20 -7.11 21.26
CA LYS A 266 26.69 -5.99 22.09
C LYS A 266 27.03 -6.13 23.59
N GLU A 267 27.80 -7.15 23.97
CA GLU A 267 28.16 -7.48 25.37
C GLU A 267 26.96 -7.72 26.32
N LEU A 268 25.73 -7.86 25.80
CA LEU A 268 24.51 -8.14 26.57
C LEU A 268 24.63 -9.41 27.42
N ILE A 269 25.37 -10.42 26.92
CA ILE A 269 25.68 -11.64 27.67
C ILE A 269 27.18 -11.93 27.58
N VAL A 270 27.82 -12.08 28.74
CA VAL A 270 29.23 -12.50 28.81
C VAL A 270 29.35 -13.98 28.46
N LYS A 271 30.16 -14.33 27.44
CA LYS A 271 30.40 -15.72 27.02
C LYS A 271 30.99 -16.56 28.15
N GLY A 272 30.51 -17.78 28.31
CA GLY A 272 30.93 -18.68 29.40
C GLY A 272 30.34 -18.37 30.80
N SER A 273 29.59 -17.27 30.96
CA SER A 273 28.76 -17.05 32.15
C SER A 273 27.60 -18.07 32.24
N ALA A 274 26.83 -18.05 33.33
CA ALA A 274 25.65 -18.92 33.46
C ALA A 274 24.61 -18.65 32.35
N ALA A 275 24.35 -17.37 32.05
CA ALA A 275 23.49 -16.97 30.93
C ALA A 275 24.13 -17.35 29.58
N GLY A 276 25.44 -17.11 29.42
CA GLY A 276 26.19 -17.47 28.21
C GLY A 276 26.06 -18.96 27.86
N LYS A 277 26.27 -19.84 28.84
CA LYS A 277 26.10 -21.30 28.67
C LYS A 277 24.67 -21.70 28.35
N ALA A 278 23.68 -21.09 29.01
CA ALA A 278 22.27 -21.38 28.75
C ALA A 278 21.81 -20.93 27.34
N LEU A 279 22.46 -19.89 26.80
CA LEU A 279 22.32 -19.45 25.41
C LEU A 279 23.05 -20.39 24.43
N ASP A 280 24.31 -20.74 24.70
CA ASP A 280 25.07 -21.75 23.93
C ASP A 280 24.27 -23.08 23.80
N GLU A 281 23.73 -23.56 24.92
CA GLU A 281 22.88 -24.76 25.00
C GLU A 281 21.56 -24.66 24.24
N ALA A 282 20.99 -23.46 24.08
CA ALA A 282 19.79 -23.26 23.28
C ALA A 282 20.14 -23.18 21.79
N MET A 283 21.27 -22.54 21.47
CA MET A 283 21.77 -22.42 20.11
C MET A 283 22.21 -23.77 19.53
N GLU A 284 22.84 -24.65 20.33
CA GLU A 284 23.16 -26.02 19.92
C GLU A 284 21.90 -26.83 19.55
N LYS A 285 20.80 -26.63 20.28
CA LYS A 285 19.51 -27.29 20.02
C LYS A 285 18.84 -26.71 18.77
N CYS A 286 18.88 -25.39 18.60
CA CYS A 286 18.41 -24.72 17.39
C CYS A 286 19.19 -25.16 16.14
N ASN A 287 20.52 -25.09 16.15
CA ASN A 287 21.37 -25.45 15.00
C ASN A 287 21.15 -26.88 14.50
N LYS A 288 20.82 -27.83 15.39
CA LYS A 288 20.44 -29.20 14.98
C LYS A 288 19.15 -29.22 14.17
N THR A 289 18.14 -28.44 14.56
CA THR A 289 16.87 -28.28 13.83
C THR A 289 17.09 -27.47 12.53
N LEU A 290 17.91 -26.42 12.54
CA LEU A 290 18.23 -25.65 11.33
C LEU A 290 18.89 -26.52 10.25
N ALA A 291 19.73 -27.48 10.64
CA ALA A 291 20.39 -28.40 9.72
C ALA A 291 19.44 -29.39 9.01
N GLU A 292 18.18 -29.50 9.44
CA GLU A 292 17.14 -30.28 8.76
C GLU A 292 16.60 -29.53 7.52
N PHE A 293 16.65 -28.19 7.53
CA PHE A 293 16.14 -27.33 6.46
C PHE A 293 17.23 -27.01 5.41
N THR A 294 17.42 -27.96 4.48
CA THR A 294 18.40 -27.83 3.38
C THR A 294 17.82 -27.25 2.08
N ASP A 295 16.49 -27.10 2.00
CA ASP A 295 15.78 -26.60 0.83
C ASP A 295 15.06 -25.28 1.17
N PRO A 296 15.49 -24.12 0.62
CA PRO A 296 14.85 -22.82 0.87
C PRO A 296 13.36 -22.79 0.55
N LEU A 297 12.90 -23.59 -0.42
CA LEU A 297 11.48 -23.69 -0.81
C LEU A 297 10.64 -24.51 0.18
N LYS A 298 11.25 -25.00 1.27
CA LYS A 298 10.60 -25.74 2.37
C LYS A 298 11.01 -25.25 3.76
N THR A 299 11.74 -24.14 3.85
CA THR A 299 12.12 -23.52 5.12
C THR A 299 10.90 -22.82 5.74
N PRO A 300 10.41 -23.25 6.92
CA PRO A 300 9.28 -22.59 7.58
C PRO A 300 9.69 -21.25 8.18
N ILE A 301 8.76 -20.30 8.21
CA ILE A 301 8.99 -18.93 8.72
C ILE A 301 9.34 -18.93 10.21
N ASN A 302 8.69 -19.79 11.00
CA ASN A 302 8.82 -19.85 12.45
C ASN A 302 9.32 -21.24 12.89
N ILE A 303 10.31 -21.28 13.80
CA ILE A 303 10.93 -22.51 14.29
C ILE A 303 10.92 -22.48 15.83
N ALA A 304 9.91 -23.10 16.45
CA ALA A 304 9.66 -23.08 17.91
C ALA A 304 10.75 -23.73 18.80
N VAL A 305 11.77 -24.35 18.21
CA VAL A 305 13.01 -24.72 18.91
C VAL A 305 13.96 -23.53 19.03
N CYS A 306 14.03 -22.70 17.99
CA CYS A 306 14.95 -21.57 17.85
C CYS A 306 14.45 -20.26 18.47
N GLU A 307 13.14 -20.05 18.59
CA GLU A 307 12.56 -18.95 19.41
C GLU A 307 13.12 -18.92 20.84
N LYS A 308 13.52 -20.09 21.36
CA LYS A 308 14.12 -20.26 22.68
C LYS A 308 15.52 -19.64 22.79
N VAL A 309 16.19 -19.34 21.66
CA VAL A 309 17.47 -18.60 21.62
C VAL A 309 17.24 -17.15 22.02
N MET A 310 16.29 -16.45 21.39
CA MET A 310 15.94 -15.06 21.76
C MET A 310 15.49 -14.97 23.23
N ASN A 311 14.68 -15.94 23.71
CA ASN A 311 14.31 -16.04 25.12
C ASN A 311 15.55 -16.12 26.05
N LYS A 312 16.63 -16.79 25.63
CA LYS A 312 17.86 -16.88 26.43
C LYS A 312 18.72 -15.63 26.38
N VAL A 313 18.50 -14.74 25.41
CA VAL A 313 19.06 -13.39 25.39
C VAL A 313 18.30 -12.48 26.37
N THR A 314 16.97 -12.59 26.45
CA THR A 314 16.14 -11.70 27.28
C THR A 314 15.98 -12.14 28.74
N ASP A 315 16.00 -13.45 29.03
CA ASP A 315 15.86 -14.04 30.39
C ASP A 315 16.69 -13.31 31.48
N PRO A 316 17.99 -12.97 31.28
CA PRO A 316 18.82 -12.34 32.33
C PRO A 316 18.44 -10.90 32.67
N PHE A 317 17.68 -10.23 31.81
CA PHE A 317 17.29 -8.82 31.98
C PHE A 317 15.99 -8.66 32.78
N VAL A 318 15.31 -9.77 33.09
CA VAL A 318 14.10 -9.79 33.91
C VAL A 318 14.45 -9.57 35.38
N LYS A 319 14.15 -8.38 35.92
CA LYS A 319 14.59 -7.91 37.24
C LYS A 319 13.52 -7.08 37.94
N GLU A 320 13.66 -6.89 39.25
CA GLU A 320 12.83 -5.95 40.00
C GLU A 320 13.53 -4.59 40.13
N LEU A 321 12.81 -3.51 39.82
CA LEU A 321 13.20 -2.12 40.09
C LEU A 321 12.05 -1.43 40.83
N ASN A 322 12.34 -0.75 41.94
CA ASN A 322 11.36 0.03 42.72
C ASN A 322 10.08 -0.75 43.15
N GLY A 323 10.13 -2.09 43.22
CA GLY A 323 8.98 -2.95 43.52
C GLY A 323 8.14 -3.37 42.30
N GLN A 324 8.54 -2.95 41.11
CA GLN A 324 7.95 -3.33 39.82
C GLN A 324 8.89 -4.28 39.08
N LYS A 325 8.33 -5.29 38.40
CA LYS A 325 9.11 -6.24 37.62
C LYS A 325 9.24 -5.75 36.19
N VAL A 326 10.47 -5.60 35.72
CA VAL A 326 10.82 -5.07 34.38
C VAL A 326 11.63 -6.09 33.59
N CYS A 327 11.76 -5.85 32.28
CA CYS A 327 12.57 -6.59 31.32
C CYS A 327 13.26 -5.63 30.34
N MET A 328 14.17 -6.16 29.53
CA MET A 328 14.70 -5.45 28.34
C MET A 328 13.59 -5.33 27.29
N ASN A 329 13.55 -4.20 26.58
CA ASN A 329 12.69 -4.04 25.41
C ASN A 329 13.31 -4.79 24.21
N ILE A 330 12.55 -5.66 23.54
CA ILE A 330 13.05 -6.45 22.39
C ILE A 330 13.25 -5.63 21.11
N TYR A 331 12.65 -4.43 21.03
CA TYR A 331 12.77 -3.51 19.90
C TYR A 331 13.93 -2.51 20.06
N ASP A 332 14.40 -2.26 21.29
CA ASP A 332 15.60 -1.47 21.57
C ASP A 332 16.29 -1.94 22.86
N VAL A 333 17.45 -2.59 22.73
CA VAL A 333 18.18 -3.18 23.86
C VAL A 333 18.71 -2.16 24.88
N ARG A 334 18.72 -0.87 24.52
CA ARG A 334 19.06 0.24 25.44
C ARG A 334 17.89 0.57 26.39
N LYS A 335 16.65 0.20 26.02
CA LYS A 335 15.42 0.52 26.75
C LYS A 335 14.97 -0.65 27.64
N THR A 336 14.26 -0.34 28.72
CA THR A 336 13.58 -1.33 29.58
C THR A 336 12.08 -1.05 29.62
N ASP A 337 11.29 -2.11 29.69
CA ASP A 337 9.82 -2.06 29.75
C ASP A 337 9.29 -2.97 30.88
N ASP A 338 8.02 -2.82 31.21
CA ASP A 338 7.34 -3.62 32.24
C ASP A 338 7.23 -5.10 31.86
N PHE A 339 7.38 -5.98 32.83
CA PHE A 339 7.13 -7.41 32.64
C PHE A 339 5.63 -7.71 32.81
N PRO A 340 4.94 -8.37 31.85
CA PRO A 340 5.49 -9.14 30.73
C PRO A 340 5.41 -8.45 29.34
N GLN A 341 5.27 -7.13 29.26
CA GLN A 341 5.17 -6.39 27.99
C GLN A 341 6.50 -6.42 27.22
N CYS A 342 7.62 -6.15 27.88
CA CYS A 342 8.99 -6.32 27.36
C CYS A 342 9.26 -5.75 25.94
N GLY A 343 8.57 -4.66 25.59
CA GLY A 343 8.56 -4.04 24.27
C GLY A 343 7.15 -3.75 23.77
N MET A 344 6.14 -4.56 24.15
CA MET A 344 4.75 -4.39 23.70
C MET A 344 4.02 -3.17 24.32
N GLY A 345 4.66 -2.42 25.21
CA GLY A 345 4.18 -1.12 25.72
C GLY A 345 4.89 0.10 25.09
N TRP A 346 5.73 -0.13 24.07
CA TRP A 346 6.58 0.89 23.42
C TRP A 346 6.20 1.02 21.92
N PRO A 347 6.28 2.21 21.31
CA PRO A 347 6.77 3.49 21.85
C PRO A 347 5.79 4.18 22.84
N PRO A 348 6.24 5.16 23.64
CA PRO A 348 5.37 5.85 24.62
C PRO A 348 4.11 6.48 23.97
N ASP A 349 4.27 6.95 22.74
CA ASP A 349 3.24 7.62 21.93
C ASP A 349 2.11 6.65 21.52
N LEU A 350 2.36 5.34 21.51
CA LEU A 350 1.38 4.29 21.23
C LEU A 350 0.15 4.41 22.14
N SER A 351 0.38 4.75 23.42
CA SER A 351 -0.70 4.95 24.39
C SER A 351 -1.64 6.09 23.99
N ASP A 352 -1.18 7.07 23.20
CA ASP A 352 -1.98 8.15 22.62
C ASP A 352 -2.54 7.79 21.24
N VAL A 353 -1.86 6.97 20.43
CA VAL A 353 -2.43 6.38 19.20
C VAL A 353 -3.70 5.58 19.52
N TYR A 354 -3.67 4.71 20.53
CA TYR A 354 -4.85 4.01 21.05
C TYR A 354 -5.98 4.93 21.52
N LYS A 355 -5.66 6.14 22.05
CA LYS A 355 -6.67 7.12 22.46
C LYS A 355 -7.27 7.83 21.25
N PHE A 356 -6.46 8.16 20.25
CA PHE A 356 -6.85 8.90 19.04
C PHE A 356 -7.70 8.05 18.09
N LEU A 357 -7.21 6.87 17.68
CA LEU A 357 -7.89 6.02 16.69
C LEU A 357 -9.18 5.35 17.21
N ARG A 358 -9.41 5.39 18.52
CA ARG A 358 -10.67 4.94 19.16
C ARG A 358 -11.72 6.05 19.34
N ARG A 359 -11.43 7.30 18.93
CA ARG A 359 -12.43 8.38 18.99
C ARG A 359 -13.48 8.18 17.88
N PRO A 360 -14.79 8.25 18.17
CA PRO A 360 -15.83 8.10 17.14
C PRO A 360 -15.74 9.14 16.01
N ASP A 361 -15.25 10.35 16.27
CA ASP A 361 -15.06 11.40 15.25
C ASP A 361 -13.87 11.09 14.32
N VAL A 362 -12.77 10.54 14.84
CA VAL A 362 -11.65 10.03 14.04
C VAL A 362 -12.07 8.85 13.17
N VAL A 363 -12.76 7.86 13.74
CA VAL A 363 -13.26 6.68 13.00
C VAL A 363 -14.22 7.10 11.88
N THR A 364 -15.08 8.08 12.14
CA THR A 364 -15.99 8.66 11.13
C THR A 364 -15.23 9.43 10.05
N ALA A 365 -14.25 10.26 10.42
CA ALA A 365 -13.47 11.07 9.48
C ALA A 365 -12.54 10.22 8.59
N LEU A 366 -12.10 9.06 9.08
CA LEU A 366 -11.31 8.08 8.33
C LEU A 366 -12.18 7.09 7.51
N HIS A 367 -13.51 7.23 7.55
CA HIS A 367 -14.49 6.36 6.88
C HIS A 367 -14.46 4.86 7.32
N ALA A 368 -13.83 4.57 8.45
CA ALA A 368 -13.54 3.21 8.97
C ALA A 368 -14.75 2.56 9.67
N THR A 369 -15.87 2.39 8.94
CA THR A 369 -17.19 2.14 9.56
C THR A 369 -17.72 0.72 9.47
N MET A 370 -17.07 -0.22 8.78
CA MET A 370 -17.46 -1.65 8.80
C MET A 370 -16.99 -2.37 10.07
N HIS A 371 -15.98 -1.84 10.75
CA HIS A 371 -15.31 -2.51 11.86
C HIS A 371 -16.05 -2.28 13.20
N GLU A 372 -16.84 -3.25 13.65
CA GLU A 372 -17.65 -3.15 14.90
C GLU A 372 -16.81 -3.05 16.19
N THR A 373 -15.54 -3.48 16.15
CA THR A 373 -14.61 -3.48 17.29
C THR A 373 -13.75 -2.22 17.34
N ALA A 374 -13.42 -1.76 18.55
CA ALA A 374 -12.48 -0.64 18.72
C ALA A 374 -11.07 -1.01 18.21
N TRP A 375 -10.45 -0.10 17.45
CA TRP A 375 -9.12 -0.29 16.84
C TRP A 375 -8.09 -0.89 17.81
N VAL A 376 -7.26 -1.79 17.29
CA VAL A 376 -6.07 -2.31 17.97
C VAL A 376 -4.87 -2.19 17.04
N GLU A 377 -3.72 -1.93 17.65
CA GLU A 377 -2.39 -1.94 17.01
C GLU A 377 -2.14 -3.28 16.33
N CYS A 378 -2.10 -4.39 17.10
CA CYS A 378 -1.93 -5.74 16.58
C CYS A 378 -3.05 -6.67 17.05
N ASP A 379 -3.80 -7.30 16.14
CA ASP A 379 -4.70 -8.41 16.50
C ASP A 379 -3.96 -9.76 16.40
N GLY A 380 -3.66 -10.33 17.57
CA GLY A 380 -3.04 -11.65 17.71
C GLY A 380 -3.86 -12.82 17.13
N ARG A 381 -5.12 -12.62 16.74
CA ARG A 381 -5.89 -13.59 15.93
C ARG A 381 -5.37 -13.67 14.51
N VAL A 382 -5.07 -12.54 13.87
CA VAL A 382 -4.52 -12.52 12.50
C VAL A 382 -3.19 -13.27 12.48
N GLY A 383 -2.29 -13.00 13.44
CA GLY A 383 -1.03 -13.75 13.59
C GLY A 383 -1.18 -15.20 14.07
N GLY A 384 -2.27 -15.54 14.76
CA GLY A 384 -2.57 -16.92 15.15
C GLY A 384 -3.15 -17.77 14.00
N GLU A 385 -3.87 -17.13 13.07
CA GLU A 385 -4.48 -17.79 11.92
C GLU A 385 -3.60 -17.79 10.67
N LEU A 386 -2.69 -16.82 10.49
CA LEU A 386 -1.69 -16.80 9.42
C LEU A 386 -0.55 -17.81 9.68
N ARG A 387 -0.90 -19.10 9.67
CA ARG A 387 -0.07 -20.23 10.10
C ARG A 387 1.09 -20.55 9.15
N ASN A 388 0.98 -20.16 7.87
CA ASN A 388 2.01 -20.34 6.85
C ASN A 388 2.56 -21.77 6.75
N HIS A 389 1.65 -22.75 6.60
CA HIS A 389 2.00 -24.16 6.48
C HIS A 389 2.51 -24.54 5.08
N ARG A 390 2.19 -23.74 4.06
CA ARG A 390 2.56 -23.95 2.65
C ARG A 390 3.58 -22.92 2.18
N SER A 391 3.55 -21.71 2.73
CA SER A 391 4.42 -20.57 2.39
C SER A 391 5.81 -20.67 3.07
N PRO A 392 6.90 -20.98 2.34
CA PRO A 392 8.26 -20.94 2.90
C PRO A 392 8.75 -19.50 3.14
N ALA A 393 9.81 -19.36 3.94
CA ALA A 393 10.41 -18.07 4.28
C ALA A 393 10.83 -17.24 3.05
N SER A 394 10.43 -15.96 3.04
CA SER A 394 10.48 -15.04 1.89
C SER A 394 11.85 -14.81 1.25
N VAL A 395 12.95 -15.10 1.95
CA VAL A 395 14.33 -14.96 1.45
C VAL A 395 14.54 -15.59 0.06
N HIS A 396 13.85 -16.68 -0.25
CA HIS A 396 13.98 -17.40 -1.52
C HIS A 396 13.47 -16.61 -2.75
N LEU A 397 12.60 -15.61 -2.56
CA LEU A 397 12.07 -14.76 -3.63
C LEU A 397 13.02 -13.61 -4.00
N ILE A 398 13.77 -13.10 -3.03
CA ILE A 398 14.56 -11.85 -3.15
C ILE A 398 15.59 -11.90 -4.31
N PRO A 399 16.33 -13.01 -4.54
CA PRO A 399 17.18 -13.15 -5.74
C PRO A 399 16.41 -12.96 -7.06
N GLY A 400 15.21 -13.54 -7.16
CA GLY A 400 14.36 -13.43 -8.36
C GLY A 400 13.85 -12.01 -8.59
N LEU A 401 13.55 -11.26 -7.53
CA LEU A 401 13.17 -9.84 -7.63
C LEU A 401 14.35 -8.98 -8.12
N LEU A 402 15.55 -9.21 -7.57
CA LEU A 402 16.78 -8.53 -8.00
C LEU A 402 17.14 -8.84 -9.46
N GLU A 403 16.98 -10.10 -9.89
CA GLU A 403 17.23 -10.55 -11.26
C GLU A 403 16.14 -10.12 -12.25
N ALA A 404 14.90 -9.87 -11.78
CA ALA A 404 13.86 -9.17 -12.53
C ALA A 404 14.14 -7.66 -12.70
N GLY A 405 15.18 -7.12 -12.04
CA GLY A 405 15.63 -5.74 -12.19
C GLY A 405 15.10 -4.76 -11.14
N LEU A 406 14.40 -5.23 -10.10
CA LEU A 406 13.97 -4.37 -9.00
C LEU A 406 15.17 -3.94 -8.15
N LYS A 407 15.09 -2.74 -7.57
CA LYS A 407 15.95 -2.37 -6.45
C LYS A 407 15.45 -3.01 -5.16
N VAL A 408 16.36 -3.46 -4.29
CA VAL A 408 16.03 -3.94 -2.94
C VAL A 408 16.80 -3.11 -1.93
N LEU A 409 16.11 -2.34 -1.09
CA LEU A 409 16.69 -1.73 0.10
C LEU A 409 16.39 -2.63 1.30
N MET A 410 17.44 -3.02 2.02
CA MET A 410 17.32 -3.52 3.39
C MET A 410 17.88 -2.45 4.33
N PHE A 411 17.18 -2.10 5.39
CA PHE A 411 17.69 -1.20 6.41
C PHE A 411 17.52 -1.77 7.81
N ALA A 412 18.44 -1.46 8.71
CA ALA A 412 18.48 -2.05 10.04
C ALA A 412 18.96 -1.05 11.09
N GLY A 413 18.11 -0.72 12.07
CA GLY A 413 18.52 -0.06 13.30
C GLY A 413 19.41 -0.97 14.13
N VAL A 414 20.59 -0.47 14.55
CA VAL A 414 21.61 -1.27 15.24
C VAL A 414 21.29 -1.62 16.70
N GLU A 415 20.20 -1.11 17.26
CA GLU A 415 19.81 -1.36 18.67
C GLU A 415 18.60 -2.32 18.81
N ASP A 416 18.01 -2.74 17.69
CA ASP A 416 16.99 -3.79 17.65
C ASP A 416 17.57 -5.16 18.04
N LEU A 417 16.83 -5.94 18.83
CA LEU A 417 17.13 -7.36 19.06
C LEU A 417 16.32 -8.28 18.14
N ILE A 418 14.99 -8.08 18.04
CA ILE A 418 14.08 -9.07 17.43
C ILE A 418 14.41 -9.33 15.96
N CYS A 419 14.75 -8.30 15.19
CA CYS A 419 15.22 -8.43 13.80
C CYS A 419 16.57 -7.71 13.60
N ASN A 420 17.47 -7.89 14.57
CA ASN A 420 18.79 -7.27 14.65
C ASN A 420 19.59 -7.25 13.32
N ASN A 421 20.39 -6.19 13.17
CA ASN A 421 21.19 -5.92 11.97
C ASN A 421 22.16 -7.06 11.59
N VAL A 422 22.62 -7.85 12.56
CA VAL A 422 23.53 -8.98 12.34
C VAL A 422 22.81 -10.13 11.61
N GLY A 423 21.54 -10.35 11.92
CA GLY A 423 20.71 -11.31 11.18
C GLY A 423 20.50 -10.91 9.73
N ILE A 424 20.35 -9.60 9.45
CA ILE A 424 20.18 -9.06 8.10
C ILE A 424 21.51 -9.10 7.33
N GLU A 425 22.64 -8.74 7.97
CA GLU A 425 24.00 -8.92 7.44
C GLU A 425 24.25 -10.38 7.03
N ASN A 426 24.02 -11.33 7.94
CA ASN A 426 24.17 -12.77 7.70
C ASN A 426 23.21 -13.31 6.62
N THR A 427 22.03 -12.68 6.44
CA THR A 427 21.08 -13.03 5.37
C THR A 427 21.61 -12.59 4.01
N ILE A 428 22.09 -11.35 3.89
CA ILE A 428 22.65 -10.82 2.64
C ILE A 428 23.90 -11.62 2.25
N ASP A 429 24.81 -11.89 3.19
CA ASP A 429 26.05 -12.64 2.91
C ASP A 429 25.82 -14.10 2.51
N ALA A 430 24.74 -14.72 2.96
CA ALA A 430 24.33 -16.05 2.49
C ALA A 430 23.62 -16.04 1.13
N MET A 431 23.03 -14.91 0.74
CA MET A 431 22.20 -14.80 -0.47
C MET A 431 23.07 -14.77 -1.75
N THR A 432 22.59 -15.47 -2.79
CA THR A 432 23.26 -15.53 -4.11
C THR A 432 22.30 -15.07 -5.19
N TRP A 433 22.73 -14.11 -6.01
CA TRP A 433 21.94 -13.51 -7.10
C TRP A 433 22.86 -12.82 -8.12
N SER A 434 22.41 -12.68 -9.36
CA SER A 434 23.11 -11.98 -10.44
C SER A 434 24.57 -12.44 -10.61
N GLY A 435 24.81 -13.75 -10.45
CA GLY A 435 26.12 -14.38 -10.60
C GLY A 435 27.10 -14.23 -9.43
N GLY A 436 26.68 -13.74 -8.25
CA GLY A 436 27.53 -13.62 -7.07
C GLY A 436 26.82 -13.82 -5.74
N THR A 437 27.59 -14.07 -4.68
CA THR A 437 27.11 -14.30 -3.31
C THR A 437 27.54 -13.14 -2.41
N GLY A 438 26.67 -12.73 -1.49
CA GLY A 438 26.96 -11.70 -0.47
C GLY A 438 27.35 -10.33 -1.01
N PHE A 439 27.90 -9.49 -0.13
CA PHE A 439 28.44 -8.17 -0.51
C PHE A 439 29.61 -8.28 -1.49
N GLY A 440 30.36 -9.39 -1.45
CA GLY A 440 31.48 -9.66 -2.36
C GLY A 440 32.61 -8.65 -2.18
N ASN A 441 32.78 -7.75 -3.16
CA ASN A 441 33.78 -6.67 -3.12
C ASN A 441 33.17 -5.29 -2.81
N ALA A 442 31.88 -5.21 -2.46
CA ALA A 442 31.24 -3.94 -2.11
C ALA A 442 31.78 -3.40 -0.79
N THR A 443 32.04 -2.09 -0.74
CA THR A 443 32.55 -1.39 0.44
C THR A 443 31.42 -0.67 1.16
N ALA A 444 31.28 -0.87 2.46
CA ALA A 444 30.44 -0.03 3.30
C ALA A 444 31.00 1.40 3.33
N LEU A 445 30.19 2.36 2.88
CA LEU A 445 30.52 3.79 2.87
C LEU A 445 29.93 4.45 4.11
N PRO A 446 30.64 5.40 4.77
CA PRO A 446 30.08 6.16 5.87
C PRO A 446 28.95 7.06 5.35
N TRP A 447 27.82 7.06 6.05
CA TRP A 447 26.66 7.89 5.76
C TRP A 447 26.45 8.92 6.87
N ARG A 448 26.26 10.18 6.46
CA ARG A 448 25.98 11.30 7.37
C ARG A 448 24.79 12.10 6.87
N VAL A 449 24.03 12.65 7.82
CA VAL A 449 22.91 13.57 7.59
C VAL A 449 23.10 14.78 8.50
N ASN A 450 23.05 15.98 7.93
CA ASN A 450 23.34 17.25 8.58
C ASN A 450 24.71 17.28 9.29
N GLY A 451 25.70 16.56 8.75
CA GLY A 451 27.03 16.35 9.33
C GLY A 451 27.10 15.30 10.46
N THR A 452 25.97 14.95 11.07
CA THR A 452 25.86 13.86 12.07
C THR A 452 26.04 12.50 11.40
N HIS A 453 26.72 11.57 12.05
CA HIS A 453 26.85 10.18 11.57
C HIS A 453 25.49 9.47 11.63
N ALA A 454 24.99 9.06 10.47
CA ALA A 454 23.71 8.39 10.32
C ALA A 454 23.86 6.86 10.26
N GLY A 455 25.01 6.36 9.81
CA GLY A 455 25.26 4.92 9.69
C GLY A 455 26.23 4.56 8.58
N GLU A 456 26.05 3.37 8.02
CA GLU A 456 26.80 2.86 6.88
C GLU A 456 25.87 2.46 5.73
N TRP A 457 26.32 2.67 4.51
CA TRP A 457 25.59 2.44 3.27
C TRP A 457 26.40 1.55 2.33
N THR A 458 25.85 0.43 1.89
CA THR A 458 26.52 -0.54 1.02
C THR A 458 25.64 -0.86 -0.19
N GLU A 459 26.18 -0.80 -1.40
CA GLU A 459 25.47 -1.15 -2.63
C GLU A 459 26.14 -2.30 -3.38
N VAL A 460 25.34 -3.29 -3.78
CA VAL A 460 25.80 -4.49 -4.47
C VAL A 460 24.68 -5.04 -5.38
N ARG A 461 24.90 -5.05 -6.70
CA ARG A 461 24.03 -5.76 -7.67
C ARG A 461 22.51 -5.48 -7.47
N ASN A 462 22.10 -4.22 -7.47
CA ASN A 462 20.73 -3.72 -7.18
C ASN A 462 20.21 -3.88 -5.74
N LEU A 463 20.96 -4.49 -4.83
CA LEU A 463 20.69 -4.46 -3.39
C LEU A 463 21.44 -3.30 -2.73
N THR A 464 20.73 -2.55 -1.89
CA THR A 464 21.27 -1.53 -0.99
C THR A 464 21.06 -2.01 0.45
N TYR A 465 22.09 -1.93 1.28
CA TYR A 465 22.00 -2.14 2.73
C TYR A 465 22.37 -0.85 3.48
N ALA A 466 21.44 -0.37 4.31
CA ALA A 466 21.63 0.80 5.17
C ALA A 466 21.60 0.39 6.65
N ARG A 467 22.78 0.33 7.28
CA ARG A 467 22.91 0.06 8.72
C ARG A 467 22.79 1.39 9.47
N VAL A 468 21.68 1.60 10.18
CA VAL A 468 21.31 2.89 10.76
C VAL A 468 21.76 2.98 12.22
N ALA A 469 22.59 3.98 12.52
CA ALA A 469 23.15 4.19 13.85
C ALA A 469 22.07 4.68 14.85
N GLU A 470 22.21 4.27 16.10
CA GLU A 470 21.38 4.70 17.24
C GLU A 470 19.85 4.45 17.13
N ALA A 471 19.39 3.70 16.13
CA ALA A 471 17.98 3.38 15.89
C ALA A 471 17.57 1.98 16.39
N SER A 472 16.31 1.88 16.81
CA SER A 472 15.59 0.67 17.24
C SER A 472 15.01 -0.13 16.06
N HIS A 473 14.05 -1.01 16.33
CA HIS A 473 13.23 -1.69 15.32
C HIS A 473 12.50 -0.70 14.39
N MET A 474 11.76 0.25 14.97
CA MET A 474 11.06 1.32 14.24
C MET A 474 12.02 2.45 13.90
N VAL A 475 12.83 2.27 12.86
CA VAL A 475 13.87 3.25 12.46
C VAL A 475 13.26 4.62 12.13
N GLY A 476 12.02 4.66 11.62
CA GLY A 476 11.30 5.91 11.35
C GLY A 476 10.85 6.66 12.61
N PHE A 477 10.73 5.98 13.75
CA PHE A 477 10.42 6.60 15.05
C PHE A 477 11.62 7.34 15.63
N ASP A 478 12.80 6.70 15.75
CA ASP A 478 13.98 7.33 16.38
C ASP A 478 14.62 8.41 15.47
N VAL A 479 14.70 8.16 14.16
CA VAL A 479 15.50 9.00 13.23
C VAL A 479 14.76 9.34 11.91
N PRO A 480 13.56 9.96 11.96
CA PRO A 480 12.72 10.19 10.78
C PRO A 480 13.45 10.89 9.62
N HIS A 481 14.19 11.99 9.89
CA HIS A 481 14.95 12.72 8.87
C HIS A 481 16.06 11.88 8.18
N VAL A 482 16.59 10.87 8.87
CA VAL A 482 17.59 9.95 8.33
C VAL A 482 16.91 8.94 7.39
N THR A 483 15.74 8.40 7.78
CA THR A 483 14.96 7.54 6.88
C THR A 483 14.46 8.28 5.63
N ASN A 484 14.17 9.58 5.75
CA ASN A 484 13.79 10.45 4.65
C ASN A 484 14.90 10.57 3.59
N ASP A 485 16.15 10.82 4.00
CA ASP A 485 17.29 10.81 3.07
C ASP A 485 17.52 9.44 2.44
N MET A 486 17.41 8.36 3.22
CA MET A 486 17.53 6.98 2.73
C MET A 486 16.51 6.65 1.63
N ILE A 487 15.22 6.92 1.83
CA ILE A 487 14.21 6.61 0.82
C ILE A 487 14.35 7.54 -0.40
N MET A 488 14.73 8.82 -0.20
CA MET A 488 15.07 9.72 -1.30
C MET A 488 16.31 9.27 -2.09
N ARG A 489 17.27 8.58 -1.46
CA ARG A 489 18.44 7.99 -2.15
C ARG A 489 18.01 6.77 -2.94
N PHE A 490 17.28 5.84 -2.33
CA PHE A 490 16.77 4.62 -2.96
C PHE A 490 15.93 4.89 -4.22
N MET A 491 15.01 5.86 -4.17
CA MET A 491 14.09 6.19 -5.27
C MET A 491 14.68 7.17 -6.33
N ASP A 492 15.99 7.44 -6.31
CA ASP A 492 16.66 8.42 -7.19
C ASP A 492 15.97 9.80 -7.22
N VAL A 493 15.61 10.34 -6.05
CA VAL A 493 14.98 11.67 -5.94
C VAL A 493 16.03 12.74 -6.29
N ASP A 494 15.87 13.39 -7.45
CA ASP A 494 16.70 14.50 -7.87
C ASP A 494 16.25 15.80 -7.18
N ILE A 495 16.97 16.17 -6.13
CA ILE A 495 16.73 17.37 -5.34
C ILE A 495 16.89 18.68 -6.15
N ASN A 496 17.54 18.64 -7.32
CA ASN A 496 17.70 19.82 -8.19
C ASN A 496 16.41 20.14 -8.97
N LEU A 497 15.47 19.20 -9.07
CA LEU A 497 14.17 19.39 -9.73
C LEU A 497 13.09 19.97 -8.78
N LEU A 498 13.42 20.16 -7.50
CA LEU A 498 12.49 20.65 -6.49
C LEU A 498 12.19 22.15 -6.71
N PRO A 499 10.91 22.55 -6.90
CA PRO A 499 10.58 23.94 -7.21
C PRO A 499 10.69 24.84 -5.98
N GLY A 500 11.79 25.58 -5.87
CA GLY A 500 11.94 26.71 -4.97
C GLY A 500 12.74 26.43 -3.69
N MET A 501 12.41 27.16 -2.62
CA MET A 501 13.22 27.24 -1.39
C MET A 501 12.91 26.08 -0.43
N THR A 502 13.32 24.85 -0.75
CA THR A 502 13.20 23.73 0.20
C THR A 502 14.14 23.90 1.39
N GLY A 503 13.78 23.36 2.55
CA GLY A 503 14.60 23.37 3.78
C GLY A 503 15.35 22.05 4.00
N GLY A 504 16.08 21.57 2.99
CA GLY A 504 16.71 20.25 3.01
C GLY A 504 17.73 20.07 4.13
N TRP A 505 17.92 18.84 4.58
CA TRP A 505 19.13 18.44 5.31
C TRP A 505 20.23 18.13 4.28
N SER A 506 21.49 18.45 4.56
CA SER A 506 22.59 17.93 3.75
C SER A 506 22.80 16.45 4.08
N SER A 507 23.27 15.66 3.14
CA SER A 507 23.67 14.29 3.41
C SER A 507 24.84 13.86 2.51
N GLU A 508 25.64 12.92 2.97
CA GLU A 508 26.81 12.41 2.24
C GLU A 508 26.94 10.91 2.48
N VAL A 509 27.28 10.16 1.42
CA VAL A 509 27.53 8.72 1.44
C VAL A 509 28.88 8.49 0.77
N GLY A 510 29.93 8.28 1.55
CA GLY A 510 31.29 8.46 1.06
C GLY A 510 31.45 9.85 0.42
N ASP A 511 31.95 9.90 -0.81
CA ASP A 511 32.12 11.16 -1.58
C ASP A 511 30.81 11.66 -2.24
N HIS A 512 29.68 10.98 -2.07
CA HIS A 512 28.39 11.34 -2.72
C HIS A 512 27.53 12.29 -1.87
N GLU A 513 27.94 13.57 -1.87
CA GLU A 513 27.18 14.69 -1.31
C GLU A 513 25.80 14.90 -1.98
N ARG A 514 24.83 15.24 -1.15
CA ARG A 514 23.56 15.91 -1.49
C ARG A 514 23.52 17.22 -0.70
N PRO A 515 23.69 18.38 -1.34
CA PRO A 515 23.76 19.65 -0.63
C PRO A 515 22.43 20.00 0.05
N ALA A 516 22.53 20.60 1.24
CA ALA A 516 21.39 21.23 1.88
C ALA A 516 20.94 22.44 1.03
N VAL A 517 19.80 22.33 0.35
CA VAL A 517 19.08 23.54 -0.05
C VAL A 517 18.60 24.23 1.23
N ARG A 518 19.25 25.35 1.57
CA ARG A 518 18.88 26.27 2.66
C ARG A 518 19.32 27.67 2.28
N PHE A 519 18.56 28.68 2.67
CA PHE A 519 18.93 30.07 2.43
C PHE A 519 19.94 30.56 3.47
N GLY A 520 21.03 31.17 2.99
CA GLY A 520 21.94 31.90 3.85
C GLY A 520 21.28 33.18 4.36
N ALA A 521 21.50 33.50 5.64
CA ALA A 521 21.15 34.82 6.17
C ALA A 521 21.92 35.91 5.39
N VAL A 522 21.22 36.95 4.95
CA VAL A 522 21.86 38.11 4.31
C VAL A 522 22.72 38.81 5.36
N LYS A 523 24.04 38.63 5.27
CA LYS A 523 24.99 39.51 5.95
C LYS A 523 25.07 40.82 5.19
N GLU A 524 24.59 41.88 5.81
CA GLU A 524 25.11 43.22 5.53
C GLU A 524 26.60 43.23 5.92
N ASP A 525 27.51 43.29 4.93
CA ASP A 525 28.36 44.47 4.67
C ASP A 525 29.19 44.28 3.38
N SER A 526 29.96 45.29 2.97
CA SER A 526 30.89 45.34 1.82
C SER A 526 30.25 45.24 0.42
N GLY A 527 29.47 46.25 0.05
CA GLY A 527 28.83 46.35 -1.26
C GLY A 527 29.52 47.28 -2.29
N LEU A 528 29.18 47.11 -3.57
CA LEU A 528 29.47 48.05 -4.68
C LEU A 528 28.69 47.65 -5.95
N PRO A 529 28.08 48.59 -6.69
CA PRO A 529 27.19 49.68 -6.28
C PRO A 529 25.70 49.39 -6.61
N LEU A 530 24.77 50.16 -6.04
CA LEU A 530 23.35 50.08 -6.41
C LEU A 530 23.09 50.61 -7.83
N LEU A 531 22.38 49.82 -8.65
CA LEU A 531 21.41 50.39 -9.60
C LEU A 531 20.09 50.59 -8.85
N LYS A 532 19.59 51.83 -8.81
CA LYS A 532 18.47 52.24 -7.96
C LYS A 532 17.29 52.70 -8.82
N GLY A 533 16.11 52.09 -8.59
CA GLY A 533 14.88 52.35 -9.33
C GLY A 533 14.49 51.18 -10.25
N GLY A 534 13.23 50.75 -10.31
CA GLY A 534 12.07 51.25 -9.56
C GLY A 534 10.85 50.34 -9.71
N THR A 535 9.74 50.70 -9.07
CA THR A 535 8.48 49.95 -9.15
C THR A 535 7.82 50.14 -10.52
N GLY A 536 7.87 49.12 -11.38
CA GLY A 536 7.09 49.08 -12.63
C GLY A 536 7.73 48.22 -13.72
N ASP A 537 7.21 47.00 -13.90
CA ASP A 537 7.48 46.20 -15.12
C ASP A 537 6.33 45.22 -15.49
N TRP A 538 5.39 44.94 -14.57
CA TRP A 538 4.25 44.05 -14.87
C TRP A 538 3.29 44.63 -15.92
N GLU A 539 3.07 45.95 -15.92
CA GLU A 539 2.27 46.62 -16.95
C GLU A 539 2.96 46.62 -18.33
N ALA A 540 4.30 46.60 -18.39
CA ALA A 540 5.03 46.52 -19.65
C ALA A 540 4.79 45.17 -20.34
N TRP A 541 4.88 44.07 -19.58
CA TRP A 541 4.55 42.72 -20.05
C TRP A 541 3.07 42.59 -20.44
N TYR A 542 2.14 43.10 -19.62
CA TYR A 542 0.71 43.03 -19.90
C TYR A 542 0.32 43.77 -21.20
N ASN A 543 0.89 44.96 -21.42
CA ASN A 543 0.69 45.73 -22.64
C ASN A 543 1.35 45.08 -23.88
N ALA A 544 2.55 44.52 -23.74
CA ALA A 544 3.23 43.83 -24.83
C ALA A 544 2.44 42.60 -25.33
N VAL A 545 1.97 41.74 -24.42
CA VAL A 545 1.15 40.56 -24.75
C VAL A 545 -0.19 41.00 -25.36
N SER A 546 -0.85 42.00 -24.79
CA SER A 546 -2.11 42.55 -25.31
C SER A 546 -1.96 43.10 -26.74
N ALA A 547 -0.87 43.82 -27.01
CA ALA A 547 -0.59 44.35 -28.35
C ALA A 547 -0.40 43.24 -29.40
N VAL A 548 0.30 42.15 -29.06
CA VAL A 548 0.47 40.98 -29.95
C VAL A 548 -0.89 40.33 -30.26
N VAL A 549 -1.74 40.11 -29.26
CA VAL A 549 -3.09 39.54 -29.46
C VAL A 549 -3.94 40.44 -30.37
N ILE A 550 -3.93 41.76 -30.15
CA ILE A 550 -4.65 42.72 -30.99
C ILE A 550 -4.14 42.70 -32.44
N LEU A 551 -2.82 42.64 -32.65
CA LEU A 551 -2.22 42.54 -33.99
C LEU A 551 -2.59 41.23 -34.70
N CYS A 552 -2.67 40.10 -33.99
CA CYS A 552 -3.15 38.83 -34.54
C CYS A 552 -4.64 38.92 -34.97
N ILE A 553 -5.49 39.54 -34.16
CA ILE A 553 -6.92 39.74 -34.48
C ILE A 553 -7.07 40.65 -35.72
N LEU A 554 -6.36 41.78 -35.77
CA LEU A 554 -6.36 42.68 -36.92
C LEU A 554 -5.82 42.00 -38.18
N GLY A 555 -4.76 41.20 -38.08
CA GLY A 555 -4.23 40.37 -39.15
C GLY A 555 -5.27 39.37 -39.69
N GLY A 556 -6.02 38.71 -38.81
CA GLY A 556 -7.13 37.83 -39.16
C GLY A 556 -8.25 38.56 -39.91
N ILE A 557 -8.65 39.76 -39.44
CA ILE A 557 -9.67 40.60 -40.08
C ILE A 557 -9.22 41.03 -41.49
N VAL A 558 -7.98 41.49 -41.64
CA VAL A 558 -7.40 41.86 -42.95
C VAL A 558 -7.29 40.65 -43.88
N GLY A 559 -6.87 39.49 -43.37
CA GLY A 559 -6.82 38.23 -44.11
C GLY A 559 -8.19 37.81 -44.65
N CYS A 560 -9.22 37.83 -43.80
CA CYS A 560 -10.62 37.60 -44.20
C CYS A 560 -11.10 38.61 -45.24
N TYR A 561 -10.87 39.91 -45.03
CA TYR A 561 -11.25 40.96 -46.00
C TYR A 561 -10.60 40.73 -47.37
N LEU A 562 -9.29 40.44 -47.41
CA LEU A 562 -8.57 40.15 -48.65
C LEU A 562 -9.08 38.86 -49.32
N TYR A 563 -9.35 37.81 -48.55
CA TYR A 563 -9.92 36.55 -49.05
C TYR A 563 -11.29 36.78 -49.72
N PHE A 564 -12.22 37.45 -49.03
CA PHE A 564 -13.54 37.76 -49.59
C PHE A 564 -13.46 38.74 -50.77
N ARG A 565 -12.55 39.73 -50.76
CA ARG A 565 -12.30 40.64 -51.90
C ARG A 565 -11.80 39.87 -53.13
N ARG A 566 -10.85 38.92 -52.97
CA ARG A 566 -10.37 38.03 -54.05
C ARG A 566 -11.50 37.14 -54.58
N ARG A 567 -12.38 36.63 -53.69
CA ARG A 567 -13.55 35.80 -54.05
C ARG A 567 -14.64 36.60 -54.79
N ARG A 568 -14.82 37.89 -54.46
CA ARG A 568 -15.75 38.81 -55.15
C ARG A 568 -15.28 39.16 -56.56
N LEU A 569 -13.99 39.48 -56.72
CA LEU A 569 -13.38 39.74 -58.05
C LEU A 569 -13.46 38.51 -58.97
N ARG A 570 -13.20 37.30 -58.46
CA ARG A 570 -13.38 36.04 -59.22
C ARG A 570 -14.83 35.75 -59.65
N ARG A 571 -15.85 36.42 -59.09
CA ARG A 571 -17.25 36.32 -59.53
C ARG A 571 -17.64 37.37 -60.59
N GLN A 572 -16.87 38.44 -60.78
CA GLN A 572 -17.16 39.47 -61.80
C GLN A 572 -16.47 39.20 -63.14
N GLY A 573 -15.38 38.42 -63.17
CA GLY A 573 -14.64 38.09 -64.39
C GLY A 573 -15.26 37.00 -65.31
N ARG A 574 -16.58 36.76 -65.28
CA ARG A 574 -17.20 35.66 -66.06
C ARG A 574 -18.64 35.87 -66.56
N VAL A 575 -19.13 37.11 -66.65
CA VAL A 575 -20.39 37.45 -67.34
C VAL A 575 -20.20 38.76 -68.14
N ALA A 576 -19.68 38.66 -69.37
CA ALA A 576 -19.45 39.82 -70.25
C ALA A 576 -19.30 39.46 -71.74
N LEU A 577 -20.18 38.60 -72.29
CA LEU A 577 -20.48 38.53 -73.73
C LEU A 577 -21.66 37.60 -73.95
N GLY A 578 -22.76 38.13 -74.49
CA GLY A 578 -23.94 37.35 -74.85
C GLY A 578 -24.67 38.01 -76.02
N LEU A 579 -24.89 37.25 -77.09
CA LEU A 579 -25.85 37.53 -78.16
C LEU A 579 -26.45 36.18 -78.60
N PRO A 580 -27.78 36.06 -78.76
CA PRO A 580 -28.45 34.79 -79.02
C PRO A 580 -28.78 34.55 -80.50
N THR A 581 -28.94 33.28 -80.91
CA THR A 581 -29.64 32.92 -82.17
C THR A 581 -30.36 31.55 -82.05
N GLN A 582 -31.68 31.63 -81.84
CA GLN A 582 -32.75 30.96 -82.58
C GLN A 582 -32.79 29.42 -82.84
N ARG A 583 -34.03 28.91 -82.83
CA ARG A 583 -34.57 27.61 -83.31
C ARG A 583 -34.46 26.41 -82.35
N ASP A 584 -35.49 25.58 -82.18
CA ASP A 584 -36.93 25.72 -82.50
C ASP A 584 -37.76 24.95 -81.44
N SER A 585 -39.10 24.98 -81.51
CA SER A 585 -40.05 24.69 -80.42
C SER A 585 -40.80 23.34 -80.49
N GLU A 586 -41.69 23.13 -79.50
CA GLU A 586 -42.88 22.21 -79.49
C GLU A 586 -42.68 20.69 -79.23
N GLU A 587 -43.58 19.96 -78.57
CA GLU A 587 -44.63 20.30 -77.56
C GLU A 587 -45.20 19.02 -76.85
N ARG A 588 -46.02 19.21 -75.80
CA ARG A 588 -47.02 18.32 -75.15
C ARG A 588 -46.49 17.25 -74.14
N VAL A 589 -46.78 17.25 -72.82
CA VAL A 589 -48.01 17.50 -71.98
C VAL A 589 -48.97 16.28 -71.98
N PRO A 590 -49.57 15.81 -70.84
CA PRO A 590 -49.71 16.43 -69.50
C PRO A 590 -49.31 15.63 -68.22
N LEU A 591 -49.12 16.41 -67.15
CA LEU A 591 -49.45 16.22 -65.71
C LEU A 591 -50.28 14.97 -65.27
N ALA A 592 -49.96 14.38 -64.09
CA ALA A 592 -50.63 14.66 -62.80
C ALA A 592 -50.51 13.55 -61.71
N ALA A 593 -50.68 13.98 -60.45
CA ALA A 593 -51.16 13.23 -59.27
C ALA A 593 -50.28 12.13 -58.60
N ALA A 594 -50.58 11.90 -57.32
CA ALA A 594 -49.89 11.00 -56.40
C ALA A 594 -50.58 9.62 -56.28
N GLY A 595 -49.86 8.63 -55.74
CA GLY A 595 -50.39 7.32 -55.35
C GLY A 595 -49.29 6.40 -54.79
N ASP A 596 -49.64 5.61 -53.78
CA ASP A 596 -48.75 4.65 -53.10
C ASP A 596 -48.70 3.26 -53.77
N TYR A 597 -48.06 2.30 -53.09
CA TYR A 597 -48.12 0.83 -53.23
C TYR A 597 -47.03 0.08 -54.03
N GLU A 598 -46.16 -0.58 -53.24
CA GLU A 598 -45.86 -2.02 -53.24
C GLU A 598 -45.32 -2.79 -54.48
N MET A 599 -44.07 -3.27 -54.29
CA MET A 599 -43.69 -4.70 -54.26
C MET A 599 -43.26 -5.46 -55.55
N GLN A 600 -42.14 -6.20 -55.36
CA GLN A 600 -41.74 -7.50 -55.93
C GLN A 600 -40.91 -7.66 -57.24
N ASP A 601 -39.81 -8.41 -57.05
CA ASP A 601 -39.14 -9.43 -57.88
C ASP A 601 -38.84 -9.24 -59.37
N SER A 602 -37.55 -9.38 -59.72
CA SER A 602 -37.09 -9.89 -61.03
C SER A 602 -35.66 -10.49 -61.01
N TYR A 603 -35.51 -11.64 -60.32
CA TYR A 603 -34.70 -12.84 -60.64
C TYR A 603 -33.17 -12.80 -61.02
N PRO A 604 -32.43 -13.94 -60.90
CA PRO A 604 -30.96 -14.07 -61.05
C PRO A 604 -30.53 -14.84 -62.33
N PRO A 605 -29.30 -15.42 -62.45
CA PRO A 605 -29.18 -16.85 -62.09
C PRO A 605 -27.79 -17.42 -61.63
N ARG A 606 -27.81 -18.12 -60.48
CA ARG A 606 -27.40 -19.55 -60.24
C ARG A 606 -25.99 -20.14 -60.55
N ARG A 607 -25.38 -20.71 -59.49
CA ARG A 607 -24.93 -22.15 -59.26
C ARG A 607 -23.91 -22.81 -60.25
N ASP A 608 -23.30 -23.99 -60.03
CA ASP A 608 -23.48 -25.21 -59.17
C ASP A 608 -22.10 -26.00 -59.13
N LYS A 609 -21.75 -27.08 -58.39
CA LYS A 609 -22.32 -27.88 -57.26
C LYS A 609 -21.28 -28.88 -56.66
N GLY A 610 -21.34 -29.17 -55.35
CA GLY A 610 -20.99 -30.51 -54.77
C GLY A 610 -19.58 -30.69 -54.12
N LYS A 611 -19.29 -31.82 -53.44
CA LYS A 611 -20.14 -33.01 -53.11
C LYS A 611 -19.45 -33.97 -52.09
N GLY A 612 -20.19 -34.55 -51.12
CA GLY A 612 -19.99 -35.96 -50.70
C GLY A 612 -19.72 -36.35 -49.22
N ARG A 613 -20.72 -36.98 -48.58
CA ARG A 613 -20.73 -38.13 -47.62
C ARG A 613 -19.85 -38.16 -46.33
N ALA A 614 -20.08 -39.04 -45.33
CA ALA A 614 -21.30 -39.47 -44.56
C ALA A 614 -21.06 -40.81 -43.79
N MET A 615 -21.33 -40.85 -42.48
CA MET A 615 -21.56 -42.02 -41.58
C MET A 615 -22.11 -41.53 -40.22
N ILE A 616 -22.70 -42.32 -39.30
CA ILE A 616 -23.77 -43.35 -39.40
C ILE A 616 -24.27 -43.70 -37.96
N ARG A 617 -25.59 -43.65 -37.70
CA ARG A 617 -26.40 -44.40 -36.68
C ARG A 617 -26.08 -44.30 -35.15
N ASP A 618 -26.98 -44.49 -34.18
CA ASP A 618 -28.47 -44.54 -34.06
C ASP A 618 -28.90 -44.46 -32.56
N SER A 619 -30.21 -44.58 -32.25
CA SER A 619 -30.93 -44.57 -30.94
C SER A 619 -31.05 -43.21 -30.25
N GLU A 620 -32.22 -42.59 -29.98
CA GLU A 620 -33.61 -43.04 -29.67
C GLU A 620 -33.75 -43.69 -28.28
N GLU A 621 -34.76 -43.44 -27.43
CA GLU A 621 -35.92 -42.50 -27.39
C GLU A 621 -36.27 -42.24 -25.88
N SER A 622 -37.24 -41.45 -25.38
CA SER A 622 -38.38 -40.62 -25.86
C SER A 622 -38.53 -39.40 -24.89
N GLU A 623 -39.22 -38.27 -25.14
CA GLU A 623 -40.68 -37.97 -25.12
C GLU A 623 -41.53 -38.70 -24.04
N ARG A 624 -42.57 -38.15 -23.39
CA ARG A 624 -43.14 -36.78 -23.21
C ARG A 624 -44.18 -36.84 -22.06
N GLY A 625 -44.62 -35.71 -21.47
CA GLY A 625 -45.90 -35.66 -20.73
C GLY A 625 -46.08 -34.51 -19.72
N GLN A 626 -47.20 -33.78 -19.80
CA GLN A 626 -47.67 -32.78 -18.82
C GLN A 626 -49.14 -33.05 -18.45
N SER A 627 -49.51 -33.01 -17.16
CA SER A 627 -50.86 -32.68 -16.61
C SER A 627 -50.88 -32.92 -15.09
N VAL A 628 -51.03 -31.91 -14.21
CA VAL A 628 -52.27 -31.22 -13.78
C VAL A 628 -53.06 -31.97 -12.67
N PHE A 629 -53.06 -31.34 -11.48
CA PHE A 629 -54.04 -31.39 -10.36
C PHE A 629 -54.64 -32.71 -9.82
N ALA A 630 -54.45 -32.92 -8.51
CA ALA A 630 -55.47 -33.47 -7.59
C ALA A 630 -55.28 -32.88 -6.17
N LEU A 631 -56.36 -32.78 -5.39
CA LEU A 631 -56.39 -32.45 -3.95
C LEU A 631 -56.91 -33.68 -3.19
N GLY A 632 -56.60 -33.83 -1.89
CA GLY A 632 -57.13 -34.94 -1.07
C GLY A 632 -56.36 -35.23 0.22
N ASP A 633 -56.44 -34.29 1.16
CA ASP A 633 -56.80 -34.42 2.59
C ASP A 633 -56.49 -35.68 3.46
N GLU A 634 -56.31 -35.38 4.76
CA GLU A 634 -56.52 -36.19 5.98
C GLU A 634 -55.47 -37.25 6.45
N ASP A 635 -54.89 -36.92 7.61
CA ASP A 635 -54.65 -37.73 8.83
C ASP A 635 -53.90 -39.08 8.79
N GLU A 636 -52.82 -39.19 9.60
CA GLU A 636 -52.92 -39.91 10.89
C GLU A 636 -51.77 -39.64 11.89
N ASP A 637 -51.94 -40.18 13.10
CA ASP A 637 -51.45 -39.71 14.39
C ASP A 637 -50.07 -40.27 14.85
N SER A 638 -49.20 -39.37 15.35
CA SER A 638 -48.52 -39.51 16.66
C SER A 638 -47.16 -40.25 16.89
N LYS A 639 -46.43 -39.64 17.84
CA LYS A 639 -45.75 -40.22 19.04
C LYS A 639 -44.33 -40.82 19.02
N ASP A 640 -43.51 -40.10 19.81
CA ASP A 640 -42.67 -40.56 20.93
C ASP A 640 -41.31 -41.28 20.71
N ARG A 641 -40.27 -40.57 21.19
CA ARG A 641 -39.24 -41.04 22.15
C ARG A 641 -38.09 -41.97 21.68
N SER A 642 -36.95 -41.30 21.53
CA SER A 642 -35.85 -41.27 22.52
C SER A 642 -34.56 -42.09 22.29
N HIS A 643 -33.47 -41.47 22.75
CA HIS A 643 -32.16 -42.05 23.07
C HIS A 643 -31.33 -42.71 21.95
N ALA A 644 -30.54 -41.86 21.28
CA ALA A 644 -29.09 -41.85 21.51
C ALA A 644 -28.63 -40.39 21.73
#